data_AF-A0A7C7DW27-F1
#
_entry.id   AF-A0A7C7DW27-F1
#
_cell.length_a   1.000
_cell.length_b   1.000
_cell.length_c   1.000
_cell.angle_alpha   90.00
_cell.angle_beta   90.00
_cell.angle_gamma   90.00
#
_symmetry.space_group_name_H-M   'P 1'
#
loop_
_entity.id
_entity.type
_entity.pdbx_description
1 polymer ?
#
loop_
_entity_poly.entity_id
_entity_poly.type
_entity_poly.pdbx_seq_one_letter_code
_entity_poly.pdbx_strand_id
1 'polypeptide(L)'
;MHWTRPSWIVVLVVAVLALAACSPIQPTGVPAADAEPSPTTGGSPRAVEYNLGDAMIIQDRFPADSSFREMPVRLNGVIAAPTTGGPYPVVLILHGTHPGCPETEHGVDRWPCDPEVERANYRGFGYLVSALAAQGYVALAINTNAEDTFGFGEGAPGERLEQLITLHLDALETAAAGGENNFGVELAGRADLGKLAIFGHSRGAERAVSLARKWATDGVTRSYGPAAGVLLIAPAVVFVDPAGGAPVPMALINAACDGDVADQMGQMFFEAARLAPEQKAWAASVWLERANHNHFNDTLPGDPFPGQGRPDCDPLLDADVQRAFLVAYARDFLTTLFSPDPAQVRAALERMGVDAAAPATATLYGEAAQAAWLAEARHRLPLLTPTGAEAFTVSPFDGAVTAEGVTTLFCPNGYYTPFTNPELADCHRAQVTVPGQPAHAVVSWEAPGGALRFELPIGLDNLLIFDAISVRTGVDPLSPLNPAGAPQAFSIQVTDRSGASASVAVSPDEPALRYPAGDVQSDDNFGALFTGRLPLMPVRVPISAFEGVNLASIAEVALIFDQTDSGALFIADVELVRAPVSPRPTLSDPPSAELIAAAEAGDVEAMRQLANLYRPTEVMGVQYGNLEQAVFWYRQACAAGYAPAQFDFYDFARTHAERHSNEFLDEALVCLEDAIRQGHRNAIISGAFHAAFIAHDYKTAFFLYALLDEAAPEIAGQRWSFADQLTQAEIDEAEAAAAAWRTENQIRDDHDFFAAVNSPFRPVK
;
A
#
# COMPACT_ATOMS: atom_id res chain seq x y z
N MET A 1 20.06 -21.54 -45.82
CA MET A 1 20.59 -22.47 -46.85
C MET A 1 19.62 -23.65 -46.95
N HIS A 2 19.07 -23.89 -48.14
CA HIS A 2 18.18 -25.02 -48.46
C HIS A 2 18.86 -26.37 -48.15
N TRP A 3 18.15 -27.45 -47.79
CA TRP A 3 17.48 -28.38 -48.72
C TRP A 3 16.58 -29.34 -47.88
N THR A 4 15.24 -29.35 -48.06
CA THR A 4 14.40 -30.41 -48.71
C THR A 4 14.41 -31.78 -47.99
N ARG A 5 13.34 -32.54 -47.69
CA ARG A 5 11.94 -32.73 -48.19
C ARG A 5 11.41 -34.07 -47.50
N PRO A 6 10.25 -34.70 -47.80
CA PRO A 6 8.83 -34.28 -47.66
C PRO A 6 7.81 -35.38 -47.22
N SER A 7 6.54 -34.96 -47.01
CA SER A 7 5.24 -35.65 -47.31
C SER A 7 4.81 -36.86 -46.42
N TRP A 8 3.53 -37.17 -46.16
CA TRP A 8 2.32 -37.40 -47.02
C TRP A 8 1.05 -37.41 -46.09
N ILE A 9 -0.18 -36.94 -46.41
CA ILE A 9 -1.29 -37.54 -47.24
C ILE A 9 -2.55 -36.61 -47.02
N VAL A 10 -3.22 -36.02 -48.06
CA VAL A 10 -4.46 -36.48 -48.81
C VAL A 10 -5.78 -36.13 -48.05
N VAL A 11 -6.89 -35.54 -48.58
CA VAL A 11 -7.44 -35.34 -49.94
C VAL A 11 -8.55 -34.24 -49.98
N LEU A 12 -8.80 -33.69 -51.18
CA LEU A 12 -9.88 -32.78 -51.61
C LEU A 12 -11.32 -33.34 -51.46
N VAL A 13 -12.34 -32.46 -51.41
CA VAL A 13 -13.40 -32.30 -52.44
C VAL A 13 -14.33 -31.12 -52.11
N VAL A 14 -14.71 -30.39 -53.17
CA VAL A 14 -15.60 -29.21 -53.23
C VAL A 14 -17.07 -29.63 -53.28
N ALA A 15 -17.96 -28.87 -52.62
CA ALA A 15 -19.38 -28.81 -52.97
C ALA A 15 -19.95 -27.39 -52.80
N VAL A 16 -20.77 -27.02 -53.78
CA VAL A 16 -21.47 -25.73 -54.00
C VAL A 16 -22.71 -25.62 -53.11
N LEU A 17 -23.06 -24.41 -52.64
CA LEU A 17 -24.45 -24.00 -52.39
C LEU A 17 -24.62 -22.47 -52.35
N ALA A 18 -25.71 -22.00 -52.95
CA ALA A 18 -26.04 -20.61 -53.20
C ALA A 18 -27.02 -20.03 -52.15
N LEU A 19 -26.84 -18.73 -51.88
CA LEU A 19 -27.81 -17.66 -51.53
C LEU A 19 -29.08 -18.00 -50.71
N ALA A 20 -29.14 -17.44 -49.49
CA ALA A 20 -30.36 -16.84 -48.94
C ALA A 20 -30.00 -15.72 -47.94
N ALA A 21 -30.65 -14.56 -48.10
CA ALA A 21 -30.48 -13.36 -47.29
C ALA A 21 -31.17 -13.46 -45.92
N CYS A 22 -30.62 -12.80 -44.90
CA CYS A 22 -31.37 -12.07 -43.86
C CYS A 22 -30.42 -11.19 -43.04
N SER A 23 -30.82 -9.93 -42.87
CA SER A 23 -30.12 -8.86 -42.15
C SER A 23 -29.87 -9.19 -40.66
N PRO A 24 -28.86 -8.57 -40.01
CA PRO A 24 -28.72 -8.63 -38.57
C PRO A 24 -29.83 -7.81 -37.86
N ILE A 25 -30.40 -8.43 -36.84
CA ILE A 25 -31.46 -7.91 -35.97
C ILE A 25 -30.91 -6.77 -35.11
N GLN A 26 -31.58 -5.60 -35.16
CA GLN A 26 -31.36 -4.47 -34.27
C GLN A 26 -31.87 -4.79 -32.86
N PRO A 27 -31.17 -4.37 -31.78
CA PRO A 27 -31.75 -4.33 -30.45
C PRO A 27 -32.81 -3.21 -30.38
N THR A 28 -33.95 -3.55 -29.79
CA THR A 28 -35.16 -2.72 -29.66
C THR A 28 -34.89 -1.43 -28.87
N GLY A 29 -35.23 -0.29 -29.49
CA GLY A 29 -35.13 1.03 -28.90
C GLY A 29 -36.15 1.28 -27.79
N VAL A 30 -35.68 1.93 -26.73
CA VAL A 30 -36.50 2.68 -25.77
C VAL A 30 -36.87 4.02 -26.45
N PRO A 31 -38.10 4.54 -26.31
CA PRO A 31 -38.47 5.78 -26.99
C PRO A 31 -37.69 6.95 -26.38
N ALA A 32 -36.96 7.66 -27.23
CA ALA A 32 -36.44 8.98 -26.91
C ALA A 32 -37.64 9.92 -26.71
N ALA A 33 -37.81 10.41 -25.49
CA ALA A 33 -38.60 11.61 -25.26
C ALA A 33 -37.76 12.80 -25.76
N ASP A 34 -38.20 13.41 -26.87
CA ASP A 34 -37.73 14.71 -27.32
C ASP A 34 -38.02 15.73 -26.21
N ALA A 35 -37.01 16.02 -25.40
CA ALA A 35 -36.93 17.25 -24.64
C ALA A 35 -36.10 18.24 -25.48
N GLU A 36 -36.77 19.28 -25.99
CA GLU A 36 -36.08 20.43 -26.57
C GLU A 36 -34.99 20.94 -25.59
N PRO A 37 -33.79 21.30 -26.09
CA PRO A 37 -32.73 21.76 -25.23
C PRO A 37 -33.14 23.10 -24.61
N SER A 38 -33.46 23.08 -23.33
CA SER A 38 -33.46 24.31 -22.53
C SER A 38 -32.04 24.85 -22.51
N PRO A 39 -31.82 26.16 -22.70
CA PRO A 39 -30.49 26.74 -22.71
C PRO A 39 -29.96 26.78 -21.26
N THR A 40 -29.25 25.74 -20.83
CA THR A 40 -28.37 25.84 -19.65
C THR A 40 -27.10 26.57 -20.08
N THR A 41 -27.15 27.89 -20.03
CA THR A 41 -25.95 28.73 -20.03
C THR A 41 -25.16 28.46 -18.74
N GLY A 42 -24.10 27.66 -18.86
CA GLY A 42 -23.10 27.47 -17.81
C GLY A 42 -22.04 26.49 -18.30
N GLY A 43 -20.99 26.98 -18.96
CA GLY A 43 -19.84 26.16 -19.32
C GLY A 43 -19.13 25.60 -18.08
N SER A 44 -18.38 24.51 -18.24
CA SER A 44 -17.51 23.97 -17.18
C SER A 44 -16.63 25.08 -16.57
N PRO A 45 -16.42 25.10 -15.23
CA PRO A 45 -15.54 26.07 -14.60
C PRO A 45 -14.18 26.10 -15.30
N ARG A 46 -13.72 27.31 -15.67
CA ARG A 46 -12.42 27.52 -16.29
C ARG A 46 -11.55 28.35 -15.37
N ALA A 47 -10.26 28.02 -15.34
CA ALA A 47 -9.25 28.84 -14.71
C ALA A 47 -9.25 30.23 -15.35
N VAL A 48 -9.29 31.25 -14.50
CA VAL A 48 -9.07 32.64 -14.87
C VAL A 48 -7.86 33.17 -14.11
N GLU A 49 -7.17 34.12 -14.71
CA GLU A 49 -6.12 34.84 -14.01
C GLU A 49 -6.72 35.86 -13.06
N TYR A 50 -6.09 36.00 -11.90
CA TYR A 50 -6.39 37.06 -10.96
C TYR A 50 -5.15 37.86 -10.61
N ASN A 51 -5.38 39.08 -10.12
CA ASN A 51 -4.34 39.94 -9.56
C ASN A 51 -4.93 40.72 -8.38
N LEU A 52 -4.44 40.45 -7.18
CA LEU A 52 -4.87 41.08 -5.93
C LEU A 52 -4.10 42.39 -5.65
N GLY A 53 -3.21 42.79 -6.55
CA GLY A 53 -2.35 43.96 -6.42
C GLY A 53 -0.91 43.60 -6.04
N ASP A 54 -0.13 44.65 -5.80
CA ASP A 54 1.25 44.54 -5.31
C ASP A 54 1.25 44.61 -3.78
N ALA A 55 2.14 43.85 -3.16
CA ALA A 55 2.34 43.82 -1.71
C ALA A 55 3.84 43.88 -1.37
N MET A 56 4.13 44.16 -0.10
CA MET A 56 5.47 44.06 0.46
C MET A 56 5.50 42.89 1.44
N ILE A 57 6.40 41.94 1.24
CA ILE A 57 6.71 40.90 2.22
C ILE A 57 8.00 41.25 2.96
N ILE A 58 8.12 40.76 4.19
CA ILE A 58 9.23 41.09 5.08
C ILE A 58 10.15 39.89 5.21
N GLN A 59 11.43 40.09 4.91
CA GLN A 59 12.50 39.13 5.14
C GLN A 59 13.23 39.50 6.44
N ASP A 60 12.71 39.04 7.57
CA ASP A 60 13.19 39.37 8.92
C ASP A 60 14.62 38.91 9.20
N ARG A 61 15.14 37.97 8.41
CA ARG A 61 16.56 37.60 8.45
C ARG A 61 17.50 38.75 8.10
N PHE A 62 17.03 39.75 7.34
CA PHE A 62 17.81 40.93 7.00
C PHE A 62 17.63 42.06 8.03
N PRO A 63 18.70 42.83 8.33
CA PRO A 63 18.61 44.00 9.20
C PRO A 63 17.56 45.01 8.75
N ALA A 64 17.03 45.80 9.69
CA ALA A 64 15.96 46.76 9.45
C ALA A 64 16.26 47.79 8.35
N ASP A 65 17.54 48.12 8.13
CA ASP A 65 18.05 49.06 7.14
C ASP A 65 18.53 48.41 5.83
N SER A 66 18.38 47.08 5.70
CA SER A 66 18.76 46.36 4.48
C SER A 66 17.75 46.59 3.35
N SER A 67 18.26 46.83 2.14
CA SER A 67 17.45 46.90 0.92
C SER A 67 16.77 45.58 0.56
N PHE A 68 17.19 44.46 1.15
CA PHE A 68 16.55 43.16 0.94
C PHE A 68 15.42 42.87 1.93
N ARG A 69 15.24 43.69 2.98
CA ARG A 69 14.26 43.38 4.02
C ARG A 69 12.82 43.50 3.51
N GLU A 70 12.49 44.60 2.84
CA GLU A 70 11.15 44.84 2.31
C GLU A 70 11.12 44.46 0.83
N MET A 71 10.53 43.30 0.53
CA MET A 71 10.53 42.72 -0.81
C MET A 71 9.20 42.99 -1.51
N PRO A 72 9.19 43.68 -2.66
CA PRO A 72 7.99 43.85 -3.45
C PRO A 72 7.60 42.55 -4.14
N VAL A 73 6.32 42.23 -4.11
CA VAL A 73 5.74 41.05 -4.75
C VAL A 73 4.41 41.39 -5.42
N ARG A 74 4.07 40.66 -6.48
CA ARG A 74 2.76 40.71 -7.10
C ARG A 74 1.93 39.51 -6.64
N LEU A 75 0.70 39.76 -6.21
CA LEU A 75 -0.21 38.73 -5.73
C LEU A 75 -1.14 38.27 -6.86
N ASN A 76 -0.58 37.56 -7.83
CA ASN A 76 -1.29 37.02 -8.98
C ASN A 76 -1.23 35.49 -9.05
N GLY A 77 -2.14 34.92 -9.82
CA GLY A 77 -2.26 33.48 -9.98
C GLY A 77 -3.36 33.10 -10.95
N VAL A 78 -3.69 31.81 -11.00
CA VAL A 78 -4.89 31.30 -11.66
C VAL A 78 -5.82 30.66 -10.65
N ILE A 79 -7.13 30.87 -10.80
CA ILE A 79 -8.17 30.34 -9.91
C ILE A 79 -9.35 29.82 -10.72
N ALA A 80 -10.00 28.77 -10.23
CA ALA A 80 -11.34 28.37 -10.66
C ALA A 80 -12.17 27.95 -9.45
N ALA A 81 -13.48 28.17 -9.54
CA ALA A 81 -14.44 27.80 -8.51
C ALA A 81 -15.71 27.21 -9.16
N PRO A 82 -16.43 26.31 -8.46
CA PRO A 82 -17.71 25.80 -8.93
C PRO A 82 -18.75 26.93 -9.11
N THR A 83 -19.51 26.89 -10.20
CA THR A 83 -20.46 27.97 -10.56
C THR A 83 -21.71 28.03 -9.69
N THR A 84 -22.07 26.95 -9.01
CA THR A 84 -23.20 26.86 -8.04
C THR A 84 -22.82 26.03 -6.82
N GLY A 85 -23.51 26.22 -5.69
CA GLY A 85 -23.27 25.47 -4.43
C GLY A 85 -22.09 25.98 -3.61
N GLY A 86 -21.73 25.24 -2.57
CA GLY A 86 -20.66 25.55 -1.61
C GLY A 86 -21.11 25.42 -0.15
N PRO A 87 -20.19 25.60 0.80
CA PRO A 87 -18.78 25.88 0.59
C PRO A 87 -17.98 24.61 0.23
N TYR A 88 -16.96 24.76 -0.62
CA TYR A 88 -16.15 23.69 -1.19
C TYR A 88 -14.73 23.68 -0.62
N PRO A 89 -14.07 22.52 -0.45
CA PRO A 89 -12.68 22.46 -0.04
C PRO A 89 -11.76 23.24 -0.99
N VAL A 90 -10.66 23.76 -0.44
CA VAL A 90 -9.69 24.58 -1.16
C VAL A 90 -8.45 23.75 -1.53
N VAL A 91 -7.97 23.91 -2.76
CA VAL A 91 -6.73 23.30 -3.24
C VAL A 91 -5.74 24.39 -3.65
N LEU A 92 -4.64 24.50 -2.90
CA LEU A 92 -3.53 25.40 -3.20
C LEU A 92 -2.46 24.64 -3.98
N ILE A 93 -2.08 25.15 -5.15
CA ILE A 93 -1.03 24.57 -6.00
C ILE A 93 0.21 25.48 -5.98
N LEU A 94 1.36 24.89 -5.64
CA LEU A 94 2.66 25.53 -5.61
C LEU A 94 3.51 25.02 -6.78
N HIS A 95 3.97 25.92 -7.65
CA HIS A 95 4.82 25.53 -8.77
C HIS A 95 6.27 25.30 -8.33
N GLY A 96 7.03 24.60 -9.17
CA GLY A 96 8.46 24.35 -8.97
C GLY A 96 9.35 25.58 -9.13
N THR A 97 10.63 25.39 -8.85
CA THR A 97 11.64 26.44 -9.04
C THR A 97 12.02 26.54 -10.50
N HIS A 98 11.59 27.62 -11.14
CA HIS A 98 12.01 28.00 -12.47
C HIS A 98 12.30 29.50 -12.49
N PRO A 99 13.16 29.99 -13.41
CA PRO A 99 13.41 31.41 -13.53
C PRO A 99 12.10 32.18 -13.70
N GLY A 100 11.81 33.07 -12.74
CA GLY A 100 10.63 33.94 -12.77
C GLY A 100 10.87 35.20 -13.58
N CYS A 101 12.05 35.81 -13.42
CA CYS A 101 12.49 36.98 -14.18
C CYS A 101 13.68 36.65 -15.07
N PRO A 102 13.94 37.45 -16.13
CA PRO A 102 15.14 37.29 -16.94
C PRO A 102 16.41 37.38 -16.09
N GLU A 103 17.29 36.40 -16.26
CA GLU A 103 18.61 36.35 -15.62
C GLU A 103 19.59 37.34 -16.28
N THR A 104 20.51 37.89 -15.48
CA THR A 104 21.63 38.68 -15.97
C THR A 104 22.85 37.81 -16.26
N GLU A 105 23.90 38.42 -16.81
CA GLU A 105 25.25 37.85 -16.75
C GLU A 105 25.53 37.48 -15.27
N HIS A 106 25.95 36.23 -15.02
CA HIS A 106 26.09 35.57 -13.70
C HIS A 106 24.88 34.83 -13.10
N GLY A 107 23.76 34.67 -13.81
CA GLY A 107 22.67 33.78 -13.37
C GLY A 107 21.84 34.32 -12.20
N VAL A 108 21.84 35.64 -12.01
CA VAL A 108 20.98 36.32 -11.01
C VAL A 108 19.80 36.93 -11.75
N ASP A 109 18.58 36.62 -11.32
CA ASP A 109 17.37 37.17 -11.90
C ASP A 109 17.08 38.60 -11.41
N ARG A 110 16.51 39.44 -12.27
CA ARG A 110 16.18 40.83 -11.91
C ARG A 110 14.80 40.91 -11.27
N TRP A 111 14.74 40.65 -9.97
CA TRP A 111 13.48 40.80 -9.23
C TRP A 111 13.32 42.18 -8.57
N PRO A 112 12.13 42.81 -8.66
CA PRO A 112 11.03 42.46 -9.55
C PRO A 112 11.35 42.87 -11.00
N CYS A 113 10.85 42.12 -11.97
CA CYS A 113 10.91 42.48 -13.39
C CYS A 113 9.59 43.07 -13.89
N ASP A 114 9.61 43.58 -15.12
CA ASP A 114 8.38 44.01 -15.79
C ASP A 114 7.42 42.80 -15.93
N PRO A 115 6.13 42.94 -15.60
CA PRO A 115 5.13 41.89 -15.80
C PRO A 115 5.17 41.21 -17.17
N GLU A 116 5.50 41.94 -18.24
CA GLU A 116 5.50 41.41 -19.60
C GLU A 116 6.63 40.40 -19.86
N VAL A 117 7.70 40.46 -19.07
CA VAL A 117 8.85 39.55 -19.19
C VAL A 117 8.92 38.53 -18.06
N GLU A 118 8.03 38.62 -17.08
CA GLU A 118 7.92 37.64 -16.02
C GLU A 118 7.36 36.32 -16.58
N ARG A 119 8.06 35.22 -16.30
CA ARG A 119 7.59 33.89 -16.64
C ARG A 119 6.49 33.48 -15.67
N ALA A 120 5.28 33.34 -16.19
CA ALA A 120 4.10 33.00 -15.40
C ALA A 120 4.00 31.49 -15.11
N ASN A 121 4.95 30.94 -14.35
CA ASN A 121 5.07 29.50 -14.06
C ASN A 121 3.80 28.88 -13.45
N TYR A 122 3.02 29.66 -12.69
CA TYR A 122 1.74 29.27 -12.11
C TYR A 122 0.64 28.97 -13.14
N ARG A 123 0.68 29.61 -14.33
CA ARG A 123 -0.31 29.38 -15.41
C ARG A 123 -0.29 27.94 -15.91
N GLY A 124 0.87 27.30 -15.77
CA GLY A 124 1.14 25.88 -16.04
C GLY A 124 0.12 24.88 -15.52
N PHE A 125 -0.60 25.25 -14.46
CA PHE A 125 -1.58 24.40 -13.77
C PHE A 125 -3.03 24.82 -14.05
N GLY A 126 -3.28 25.71 -15.01
CA GLY A 126 -4.64 26.16 -15.35
C GLY A 126 -5.57 25.02 -15.75
N TYR A 127 -5.04 23.98 -16.41
CA TYR A 127 -5.79 22.76 -16.73
C TYR A 127 -6.25 22.01 -15.46
N LEU A 128 -5.35 21.86 -14.48
CA LEU A 128 -5.62 21.17 -13.22
C LEU A 128 -6.61 21.98 -12.38
N VAL A 129 -6.40 23.29 -12.25
CA VAL A 129 -7.30 24.22 -11.56
C VAL A 129 -8.72 24.15 -12.13
N SER A 130 -8.86 24.18 -13.46
CA SER A 130 -10.17 24.05 -14.13
C SER A 130 -10.83 22.70 -13.83
N ALA A 131 -10.06 21.61 -13.92
CA ALA A 131 -10.57 20.25 -13.71
C ALA A 131 -11.04 20.01 -12.27
N LEU A 132 -10.29 20.51 -11.28
CA LEU A 132 -10.66 20.42 -9.86
C LEU A 132 -11.91 21.25 -9.56
N ALA A 133 -12.05 22.44 -10.14
CA ALA A 133 -13.28 23.24 -9.98
C ALA A 133 -14.51 22.55 -10.58
N ALA A 134 -14.36 21.83 -11.69
CA ALA A 134 -15.43 21.00 -12.25
C ALA A 134 -15.84 19.83 -11.32
N GLN A 135 -15.02 19.50 -10.32
CA GLN A 135 -15.24 18.41 -9.36
C GLN A 135 -15.66 18.89 -7.97
N GLY A 136 -15.94 20.18 -7.79
CA GLY A 136 -16.40 20.71 -6.50
C GLY A 136 -15.27 21.15 -5.57
N TYR A 137 -14.19 21.71 -6.10
CA TYR A 137 -13.11 22.32 -5.33
C TYR A 137 -12.91 23.78 -5.73
N VAL A 138 -12.57 24.66 -4.78
CA VAL A 138 -12.00 25.98 -5.14
C VAL A 138 -10.49 25.79 -5.26
N ALA A 139 -9.97 25.87 -6.47
CA ALA A 139 -8.56 25.59 -6.73
C ALA A 139 -7.84 26.86 -7.20
N LEU A 140 -6.64 27.10 -6.67
CA LEU A 140 -5.77 28.19 -7.09
C LEU A 140 -4.31 27.75 -7.19
N ALA A 141 -3.63 28.17 -8.26
CA ALA A 141 -2.18 28.11 -8.39
C ALA A 141 -1.63 29.53 -8.31
N ILE A 142 -0.80 29.78 -7.30
CA ILE A 142 -0.30 31.13 -6.99
C ILE A 142 1.07 31.37 -7.64
N ASN A 143 1.40 32.63 -7.92
CA ASN A 143 2.74 33.00 -8.33
C ASN A 143 3.72 32.88 -7.14
N THR A 144 4.58 31.87 -7.17
CA THR A 144 5.64 31.65 -6.17
C THR A 144 7.02 32.02 -6.70
N ASN A 145 7.15 32.73 -7.83
CA ASN A 145 8.44 33.16 -8.40
C ASN A 145 9.32 33.92 -7.39
N ALA A 146 8.69 34.70 -6.51
CA ALA A 146 9.36 35.44 -5.45
C ALA A 146 10.04 34.55 -4.39
N GLU A 147 9.65 33.29 -4.21
CA GLU A 147 10.30 32.39 -3.24
C GLU A 147 11.77 32.15 -3.62
N ASP A 148 12.01 31.84 -4.90
CA ASP A 148 13.30 31.30 -5.36
C ASP A 148 14.22 32.30 -6.05
N THR A 149 13.79 33.57 -6.20
CA THR A 149 14.63 34.63 -6.78
C THR A 149 15.89 34.91 -5.94
N PHE A 150 17.02 35.07 -6.63
CA PHE A 150 18.27 35.58 -6.06
C PHE A 150 18.39 37.11 -6.18
N GLY A 151 17.58 37.72 -7.04
CA GLY A 151 17.53 39.17 -7.27
C GLY A 151 17.22 40.02 -6.04
N PHE A 152 16.66 39.40 -5.00
CA PHE A 152 16.31 40.07 -3.74
C PHE A 152 16.93 39.39 -2.50
N GLY A 153 18.17 38.91 -2.68
CA GLY A 153 18.92 38.12 -1.70
C GLY A 153 18.60 36.62 -1.82
N GLU A 154 19.51 35.75 -1.36
CA GLU A 154 19.30 34.30 -1.34
C GLU A 154 18.10 33.95 -0.47
N GLY A 155 17.05 33.36 -1.05
CA GLY A 155 15.82 33.02 -0.34
C GLY A 155 16.06 32.09 0.86
N ALA A 156 15.42 32.38 1.99
CA ALA A 156 15.37 31.46 3.11
C ALA A 156 14.11 30.58 3.02
N PRO A 157 14.25 29.24 3.16
CA PRO A 157 13.13 28.32 3.04
C PRO A 157 11.89 28.72 3.84
N GLY A 158 10.77 28.93 3.13
CA GLY A 158 9.46 29.16 3.73
C GLY A 158 9.18 30.57 4.26
N GLU A 159 10.19 31.46 4.36
CA GLU A 159 10.00 32.83 4.86
C GLU A 159 9.15 33.67 3.90
N ARG A 160 9.46 33.64 2.60
CA ARG A 160 8.72 34.40 1.59
C ARG A 160 7.42 33.68 1.24
N LEU A 161 7.50 32.38 0.98
CA LEU A 161 6.37 31.56 0.55
C LEU A 161 5.18 31.61 1.52
N GLU A 162 5.40 31.50 2.84
CA GLU A 162 4.28 31.51 3.78
C GLU A 162 3.55 32.86 3.80
N GLN A 163 4.29 33.98 3.67
CA GLN A 163 3.68 35.30 3.54
C GLN A 163 2.86 35.42 2.26
N LEU A 164 3.41 34.95 1.13
CA LEU A 164 2.69 34.91 -0.15
C LEU A 164 1.39 34.10 -0.04
N ILE A 165 1.46 32.90 0.57
CA ILE A 165 0.29 32.05 0.76
C ILE A 165 -0.74 32.72 1.67
N THR A 166 -0.29 33.29 2.79
CA THR A 166 -1.18 33.96 3.75
C THR A 166 -1.92 35.12 3.10
N LEU A 167 -1.22 35.98 2.36
CA LEU A 167 -1.84 37.09 1.65
C LEU A 167 -2.90 36.64 0.63
N HIS A 168 -2.65 35.54 -0.09
CA HIS A 168 -3.61 34.98 -1.04
C HIS A 168 -4.81 34.34 -0.34
N LEU A 169 -4.59 33.56 0.72
CA LEU A 169 -5.66 32.85 1.41
C LEU A 169 -6.52 33.78 2.27
N ASP A 170 -5.96 34.83 2.88
CA ASP A 170 -6.74 35.86 3.58
C ASP A 170 -7.64 36.65 2.62
N ALA A 171 -7.13 36.96 1.42
CA ALA A 171 -7.95 37.57 0.37
C ALA A 171 -9.07 36.62 -0.10
N LEU A 172 -8.77 35.33 -0.23
CA LEU A 172 -9.76 34.30 -0.59
C LEU A 172 -10.83 34.14 0.49
N GLU A 173 -10.45 34.17 1.76
CA GLU A 173 -11.37 34.15 2.90
C GLU A 173 -12.30 35.37 2.89
N THR A 174 -11.74 36.56 2.68
CA THR A 174 -12.51 37.80 2.54
C THR A 174 -13.52 37.71 1.41
N ALA A 175 -13.09 37.25 0.22
CA ALA A 175 -13.97 37.08 -0.93
C ALA A 175 -15.06 36.01 -0.67
N ALA A 176 -14.69 34.91 0.00
CA ALA A 176 -15.61 33.85 0.36
C ALA A 176 -16.67 34.28 1.38
N ALA A 177 -16.32 35.20 2.28
CA ALA A 177 -17.24 35.82 3.23
C ALA A 177 -18.17 36.88 2.60
N GLY A 178 -18.03 37.15 1.29
CA GLY A 178 -18.81 38.17 0.57
C GLY A 178 -18.23 39.58 0.66
N GLY A 179 -16.96 39.70 1.05
CA GLY A 179 -16.19 40.94 1.05
C GLY A 179 -15.63 41.31 -0.33
N GLU A 180 -14.51 42.03 -0.33
CA GLU A 180 -13.80 42.39 -1.57
C GLU A 180 -13.37 41.14 -2.34
N ASN A 181 -13.58 41.15 -3.66
CA ASN A 181 -13.28 40.02 -4.52
C ASN A 181 -12.59 40.47 -5.82
N ASN A 182 -11.28 40.27 -5.87
CA ASN A 182 -10.43 40.59 -7.03
C ASN A 182 -9.95 39.31 -7.76
N PHE A 183 -10.62 38.16 -7.54
CA PHE A 183 -10.24 36.87 -8.13
C PHE A 183 -10.82 36.61 -9.53
N GLY A 184 -11.73 37.47 -10.02
CA GLY A 184 -12.34 37.30 -11.33
C GLY A 184 -13.38 36.18 -11.44
N VAL A 185 -13.71 35.51 -10.32
CA VAL A 185 -14.78 34.50 -10.21
C VAL A 185 -15.67 34.81 -9.01
N GLU A 186 -16.92 34.32 -9.03
CA GLU A 186 -17.84 34.46 -7.90
C GLU A 186 -17.40 33.56 -6.74
N LEU A 187 -17.09 34.15 -5.58
CA LEU A 187 -16.54 33.43 -4.43
C LEU A 187 -17.41 33.47 -3.17
N ALA A 188 -18.41 34.36 -3.09
CA ALA A 188 -19.26 34.45 -1.91
C ALA A 188 -19.94 33.10 -1.59
N GLY A 189 -19.66 32.57 -0.40
CA GLY A 189 -20.15 31.28 0.08
C GLY A 189 -19.54 30.05 -0.63
N ARG A 190 -18.47 30.20 -1.42
CA ARG A 190 -17.94 29.12 -2.27
C ARG A 190 -16.78 28.34 -1.67
N ALA A 191 -15.94 28.96 -0.86
CA ALA A 191 -14.72 28.33 -0.33
C ALA A 191 -14.86 27.99 1.17
N ASP A 192 -14.44 26.79 1.55
CA ASP A 192 -14.21 26.35 2.93
C ASP A 192 -12.69 26.26 3.15
N LEU A 193 -12.08 27.35 3.61
CA LEU A 193 -10.63 27.40 3.85
C LEU A 193 -10.20 26.51 5.03
N GLY A 194 -11.13 26.04 5.86
CA GLY A 194 -10.85 25.03 6.90
C GLY A 194 -10.52 23.65 6.31
N LYS A 195 -10.86 23.41 5.03
CA LYS A 195 -10.57 22.18 4.29
C LYS A 195 -9.56 22.46 3.18
N LEU A 196 -8.29 22.58 3.56
CA LEU A 196 -7.20 22.94 2.66
C LEU A 196 -6.36 21.71 2.27
N ALA A 197 -6.17 21.47 0.98
CA ALA A 197 -5.14 20.58 0.46
C ALA A 197 -4.03 21.39 -0.23
N ILE A 198 -2.77 20.98 -0.08
CA ILE A 198 -1.62 21.64 -0.73
C ILE A 198 -0.99 20.69 -1.73
N PHE A 199 -0.94 21.11 -2.99
CA PHE A 199 -0.25 20.41 -4.05
C PHE A 199 1.03 21.15 -4.38
N GLY A 200 2.12 20.43 -4.59
CA GLY A 200 3.41 21.03 -4.90
C GLY A 200 4.11 20.28 -6.02
N HIS A 201 4.60 21.01 -7.03
CA HIS A 201 5.45 20.46 -8.09
C HIS A 201 6.92 20.73 -7.83
N SER A 202 7.81 19.76 -8.08
CA SER A 202 9.26 19.93 -7.91
C SER A 202 9.62 20.43 -6.50
N ARG A 203 10.31 21.56 -6.36
CA ARG A 203 10.57 22.21 -5.06
C ARG A 203 9.32 22.72 -4.33
N GLY A 204 8.21 22.97 -5.05
CA GLY A 204 6.91 23.23 -4.42
C GLY A 204 6.42 22.05 -3.58
N ALA A 205 6.84 20.82 -3.90
CA ALA A 205 6.47 19.62 -3.17
C ALA A 205 7.09 19.56 -1.76
N GLU A 206 8.41 19.79 -1.63
CA GLU A 206 9.04 19.84 -0.32
C GLU A 206 8.44 20.95 0.57
N ARG A 207 8.07 22.07 -0.05
CA ARG A 207 7.41 23.18 0.64
C ARG A 207 6.03 22.80 1.15
N ALA A 208 5.24 22.06 0.38
CA ALA A 208 3.95 21.55 0.84
C ALA A 208 4.10 20.69 2.11
N VAL A 209 5.10 19.81 2.16
CA VAL A 209 5.40 18.99 3.35
C VAL A 209 5.83 19.88 4.53
N SER A 210 6.74 20.83 4.31
CA SER A 210 7.22 21.73 5.35
C SER A 210 6.10 22.57 5.96
N LEU A 211 5.20 23.12 5.12
CA LEU A 211 4.04 23.91 5.57
C LEU A 211 3.07 23.04 6.36
N ALA A 212 2.75 21.83 5.89
CA ALA A 212 1.87 20.91 6.61
C ALA A 212 2.42 20.59 8.02
N ARG A 213 3.72 20.34 8.15
CA ARG A 213 4.39 20.12 9.46
C ARG A 213 4.31 21.34 10.37
N LYS A 214 4.65 22.52 9.81
CA LYS A 214 4.67 23.78 10.56
C LYS A 214 3.28 24.14 11.08
N TRP A 215 2.29 24.17 10.20
CA TRP A 215 0.92 24.57 10.53
C TRP A 215 0.23 23.60 11.48
N ALA A 216 0.63 22.32 11.51
CA ALA A 216 0.12 21.36 12.47
C ALA A 216 0.61 21.61 13.91
N THR A 217 1.72 22.34 14.10
CA THR A 217 2.43 22.37 15.40
C THR A 217 2.73 23.76 15.95
N ASP A 218 2.67 24.83 15.14
CA ASP A 218 3.11 26.17 15.56
C ASP A 218 2.11 26.94 16.44
N GLY A 219 0.86 26.47 16.55
CA GLY A 219 -0.17 27.09 17.37
C GLY A 219 -0.64 28.47 16.87
N VAL A 220 -0.28 28.86 15.65
CA VAL A 220 -0.71 30.13 15.04
C VAL A 220 -2.12 29.97 14.50
N THR A 221 -3.03 30.84 14.96
CA THR A 221 -4.39 30.91 14.41
C THR A 221 -4.36 31.56 13.05
N ARG A 222 -4.95 30.89 12.05
CA ARG A 222 -5.03 31.32 10.65
C ARG A 222 -6.49 31.36 10.20
N SER A 223 -6.77 32.13 9.16
CA SER A 223 -8.08 32.17 8.47
C SER A 223 -8.37 30.91 7.66
N TYR A 224 -7.33 30.10 7.43
CA TYR A 224 -7.35 28.81 6.74
C TYR A 224 -6.86 27.70 7.66
N GLY A 225 -7.28 26.46 7.38
CA GLY A 225 -6.93 25.31 8.21
C GLY A 225 -5.43 24.97 8.15
N PRO A 226 -4.91 24.15 9.10
CA PRO A 226 -3.77 23.32 8.77
C PRO A 226 -4.13 22.47 7.54
N ALA A 227 -3.12 22.01 6.79
CA ALA A 227 -3.37 21.16 5.63
C ALA A 227 -4.10 19.88 6.04
N ALA A 228 -5.07 19.43 5.22
CA ALA A 228 -5.74 18.14 5.35
C ALA A 228 -5.00 17.01 4.61
N GLY A 229 -4.12 17.37 3.66
CA GLY A 229 -3.29 16.43 2.92
C GLY A 229 -2.39 17.15 1.92
N VAL A 230 -1.33 16.47 1.49
CA VAL A 230 -0.35 17.00 0.52
C VAL A 230 -0.15 16.06 -0.67
N LEU A 231 -0.17 16.61 -1.89
CA LEU A 231 0.14 15.90 -3.13
C LEU A 231 1.44 16.44 -3.71
N LEU A 232 2.43 15.57 -3.85
CA LEU A 232 3.77 15.89 -4.33
C LEU A 232 3.89 15.44 -5.79
N ILE A 233 4.15 16.37 -6.69
CA ILE A 233 4.19 16.11 -8.14
C ILE A 233 5.65 16.25 -8.59
N ALA A 234 6.25 15.18 -9.10
CA ALA A 234 7.69 15.13 -9.44
C ALA A 234 8.58 15.79 -8.36
N PRO A 235 8.52 15.32 -7.09
CA PRO A 235 9.10 16.04 -5.97
C PRO A 235 10.63 16.16 -6.04
N ALA A 236 11.14 17.30 -5.58
CA ALA A 236 12.56 17.51 -5.30
C ALA A 236 12.81 17.59 -3.79
N VAL A 237 14.01 17.22 -3.34
CA VAL A 237 14.46 17.34 -1.93
C VAL A 237 15.71 18.19 -1.91
N VAL A 238 15.60 19.41 -1.40
CA VAL A 238 16.70 20.40 -1.41
C VAL A 238 16.94 20.99 -0.02
N PHE A 239 15.88 21.46 0.64
CA PHE A 239 16.00 22.18 1.93
C PHE A 239 15.25 21.52 3.07
N VAL A 240 14.21 20.75 2.76
CA VAL A 240 13.36 20.13 3.78
C VAL A 240 13.90 18.76 4.10
N ASP A 241 14.21 18.54 5.39
CA ASP A 241 14.59 17.22 5.88
C ASP A 241 13.43 16.22 5.69
N PRO A 242 13.57 15.17 4.86
CA PRO A 242 12.51 14.19 4.66
C PRO A 242 12.17 13.40 5.92
N ALA A 243 13.12 13.25 6.86
CA ALA A 243 13.03 12.36 8.04
C ALA A 243 11.73 12.53 8.86
N GLY A 244 11.21 13.76 8.98
CA GLY A 244 10.05 14.07 9.83
C GLY A 244 8.67 13.64 9.30
N GLY A 245 8.58 12.80 8.27
CA GLY A 245 7.31 12.32 7.69
C GLY A 245 6.34 13.45 7.26
N ALA A 246 5.03 13.21 7.26
CA ALA A 246 4.01 14.24 7.11
C ALA A 246 2.90 13.98 8.15
N PRO A 247 2.43 15.01 8.88
CA PRO A 247 1.38 14.83 9.89
C PRO A 247 0.00 14.54 9.28
N VAL A 248 -0.09 14.58 7.95
CA VAL A 248 -1.31 14.49 7.14
C VAL A 248 -1.09 13.45 6.03
N PRO A 249 -2.17 12.90 5.45
CA PRO A 249 -2.08 12.08 4.26
C PRO A 249 -1.19 12.68 3.17
N MET A 250 -0.27 11.88 2.65
CA MET A 250 0.70 12.31 1.64
C MET A 250 0.67 11.37 0.44
N ALA A 251 0.60 11.91 -0.76
CA ALA A 251 0.78 11.15 -1.99
C ALA A 251 1.85 11.77 -2.87
N LEU A 252 2.64 10.94 -3.55
CA LEU A 252 3.69 11.39 -4.47
C LEU A 252 3.46 10.76 -5.85
N ILE A 253 3.69 11.54 -6.90
CA ILE A 253 3.77 11.05 -8.28
C ILE A 253 5.21 11.25 -8.75
N ASN A 254 5.99 10.18 -8.75
CA ASN A 254 7.34 10.17 -9.32
C ASN A 254 7.25 9.99 -10.84
N ALA A 255 7.94 10.86 -11.56
CA ALA A 255 8.14 10.73 -13.00
C ALA A 255 9.33 9.79 -13.25
N ALA A 256 9.10 8.60 -13.80
CA ALA A 256 10.16 7.59 -13.96
C ALA A 256 11.35 8.04 -14.83
N CYS A 257 11.08 9.02 -15.70
CA CYS A 257 12.01 9.62 -16.66
C CYS A 257 12.22 11.10 -16.37
N ASP A 258 12.15 11.49 -15.09
CA ASP A 258 12.55 12.81 -14.60
C ASP A 258 14.03 13.06 -14.88
N GLY A 259 14.33 14.01 -15.76
CA GLY A 259 15.70 14.43 -16.08
C GLY A 259 16.23 15.53 -15.17
N ASP A 260 15.35 16.30 -14.51
CA ASP A 260 15.71 17.36 -13.56
C ASP A 260 16.15 16.77 -12.22
N VAL A 261 15.45 15.73 -11.76
CA VAL A 261 15.70 14.98 -10.51
C VAL A 261 16.01 13.53 -10.85
N ALA A 262 17.06 13.32 -11.64
CA ALA A 262 17.41 12.01 -12.20
C ALA A 262 17.70 10.92 -11.16
N ASP A 263 18.10 11.29 -9.94
CA ASP A 263 18.33 10.38 -8.82
C ASP A 263 17.04 10.02 -8.05
N GLN A 264 15.91 10.65 -8.41
CA GLN A 264 14.60 10.39 -7.84
C GLN A 264 14.55 10.61 -6.33
N MET A 265 15.33 11.58 -5.83
CA MET A 265 15.44 11.87 -4.41
C MET A 265 14.11 12.32 -3.77
N GLY A 266 13.14 12.78 -4.57
CA GLY A 266 11.76 13.04 -4.11
C GLY A 266 11.13 11.87 -3.34
N GLN A 267 11.48 10.63 -3.69
CA GLN A 267 11.03 9.42 -3.00
C GLN A 267 11.45 9.36 -1.53
N MET A 268 12.47 10.13 -1.10
CA MET A 268 12.89 10.18 0.31
C MET A 268 11.77 10.59 1.25
N PHE A 269 10.80 11.42 0.83
CA PHE A 269 9.64 11.76 1.67
C PHE A 269 8.80 10.52 2.04
N PHE A 270 8.60 9.59 1.10
CA PHE A 270 7.90 8.34 1.37
C PHE A 270 8.75 7.38 2.22
N GLU A 271 10.02 7.19 1.86
CA GLU A 271 10.89 6.25 2.57
C GLU A 271 11.24 6.70 4.00
N ALA A 272 11.31 8.01 4.23
CA ALA A 272 11.47 8.58 5.56
C ALA A 272 10.20 8.40 6.40
N ALA A 273 9.03 8.70 5.84
CA ALA A 273 7.74 8.51 6.51
C ALA A 273 7.57 7.05 6.99
N ARG A 274 8.08 6.08 6.22
CA ARG A 274 8.07 4.67 6.61
C ARG A 274 8.78 4.38 7.94
N LEU A 275 9.90 5.06 8.19
CA LEU A 275 10.76 4.84 9.34
C LEU A 275 10.50 5.83 10.50
N ALA A 276 9.64 6.82 10.27
CA ALA A 276 9.34 7.89 11.23
C ALA A 276 8.29 7.42 12.27
N PRO A 277 8.62 7.35 13.58
CA PRO A 277 7.66 6.99 14.62
C PRO A 277 6.42 7.91 14.69
N GLU A 278 6.61 9.18 14.32
CA GLU A 278 5.57 10.22 14.25
C GLU A 278 4.64 10.09 13.05
N GLN A 279 4.99 9.29 12.02
CA GLN A 279 4.12 9.08 10.86
C GLN A 279 2.89 8.25 11.25
N LYS A 280 1.76 8.93 11.45
CA LYS A 280 0.47 8.28 11.74
C LYS A 280 -0.46 8.22 10.54
N ALA A 281 -0.47 9.28 9.73
CA ALA A 281 -1.24 9.32 8.49
C ALA A 281 -0.63 8.38 7.45
N TRP A 282 -1.45 7.94 6.48
CA TRP A 282 -0.96 7.13 5.38
C TRP A 282 -0.11 7.93 4.39
N ALA A 283 0.79 7.24 3.69
CA ALA A 283 1.53 7.81 2.57
C ALA A 283 1.45 6.90 1.33
N ALA A 284 1.50 7.47 0.13
CA ALA A 284 1.50 6.72 -1.13
C ALA A 284 2.59 7.25 -2.07
N SER A 285 3.29 6.34 -2.75
CA SER A 285 4.25 6.70 -3.80
C SER A 285 3.87 6.02 -5.11
N VAL A 286 3.57 6.83 -6.12
CA VAL A 286 3.30 6.37 -7.48
C VAL A 286 4.55 6.51 -8.32
N TRP A 287 4.79 5.49 -9.14
CA TRP A 287 5.79 5.49 -10.18
C TRP A 287 5.09 5.51 -11.54
N LEU A 288 5.13 6.66 -12.22
CA LEU A 288 4.51 6.83 -13.53
C LEU A 288 5.55 6.62 -14.62
N GLU A 289 5.45 5.50 -15.35
CA GLU A 289 6.42 5.15 -16.36
C GLU A 289 6.43 6.16 -17.50
N ARG A 290 7.63 6.42 -18.05
CA ARG A 290 7.85 7.32 -19.19
C ARG A 290 7.47 8.80 -18.95
N ALA A 291 6.90 9.15 -17.81
CA ALA A 291 6.65 10.53 -17.44
C ALA A 291 7.97 11.27 -17.14
N ASN A 292 8.02 12.55 -17.51
CA ASN A 292 9.15 13.43 -17.23
C ASN A 292 8.79 14.52 -16.21
N HIS A 293 9.76 15.35 -15.83
CA HIS A 293 9.58 16.40 -14.83
C HIS A 293 8.57 17.48 -15.24
N ASN A 294 8.66 17.92 -16.50
CA ASN A 294 8.06 19.17 -16.96
C ASN A 294 6.65 19.04 -17.52
N HIS A 295 6.24 17.87 -18.03
CA HIS A 295 4.94 17.68 -18.68
C HIS A 295 3.74 17.91 -17.75
N PHE A 296 3.95 17.91 -16.42
CA PHE A 296 2.93 18.32 -15.45
C PHE A 296 2.59 19.82 -15.48
N ASN A 297 3.43 20.66 -16.08
CA ASN A 297 3.23 22.10 -16.22
C ASN A 297 3.24 22.47 -17.71
N ASP A 298 2.11 22.95 -18.23
CA ASP A 298 1.94 23.21 -19.66
C ASP A 298 2.72 24.43 -20.21
N THR A 299 3.39 25.19 -19.34
CA THR A 299 4.26 26.32 -19.71
C THR A 299 5.75 26.00 -19.69
N LEU A 300 6.13 24.81 -19.21
CA LEU A 300 7.52 24.37 -19.22
C LEU A 300 7.88 23.77 -20.58
N PRO A 301 9.10 24.04 -21.10
CA PRO A 301 9.60 23.31 -22.26
C PRO A 301 9.79 21.83 -21.91
N GLY A 302 10.06 20.99 -22.91
CA GLY A 302 10.50 19.62 -22.68
C GLY A 302 11.67 19.55 -21.69
N ASP A 303 11.80 18.41 -21.02
CA ASP A 303 12.85 18.15 -20.03
C ASP A 303 14.23 18.59 -20.57
N PRO A 304 15.01 19.42 -19.85
CA PRO A 304 16.27 19.97 -20.34
C PRO A 304 17.37 18.91 -20.47
N PHE A 305 17.18 17.71 -19.89
CA PHE A 305 18.13 16.61 -19.96
C PHE A 305 17.49 15.32 -20.53
N PRO A 306 16.96 15.35 -21.77
CA PRO A 306 16.23 14.22 -22.31
C PRO A 306 17.17 13.04 -22.61
N GLY A 307 16.73 11.82 -22.27
CA GLY A 307 17.35 10.59 -22.76
C GLY A 307 18.75 10.29 -22.19
N GLN A 308 18.88 10.29 -20.85
CA GLN A 308 20.06 9.89 -20.06
C GLN A 308 20.49 8.41 -20.23
N GLY A 309 20.60 7.90 -21.47
CA GLY A 309 20.88 6.48 -21.72
C GLY A 309 19.78 5.55 -21.20
N ARG A 310 18.53 6.01 -21.25
CA ARG A 310 17.32 5.31 -20.78
C ARG A 310 16.40 4.96 -21.95
N PRO A 311 16.55 3.79 -22.60
CA PRO A 311 15.66 3.39 -23.70
C PRO A 311 14.21 3.19 -23.24
N ASP A 312 14.02 2.84 -21.97
CA ASP A 312 12.72 2.76 -21.31
C ASP A 312 11.99 4.12 -21.23
N CYS A 313 12.70 5.22 -21.48
CA CYS A 313 12.17 6.58 -21.57
C CYS A 313 11.97 7.08 -23.02
N ASP A 314 12.19 6.26 -24.05
CA ASP A 314 12.03 6.66 -25.46
C ASP A 314 10.91 5.86 -26.17
N PRO A 315 9.81 6.50 -26.61
CA PRO A 315 9.50 7.93 -26.42
C PRO A 315 9.07 8.24 -24.98
N LEU A 316 9.06 9.51 -24.59
CA LEU A 316 8.43 9.94 -23.33
C LEU A 316 6.90 9.81 -23.42
N LEU A 317 6.23 9.83 -22.26
CA LEU A 317 4.78 9.90 -22.17
C LEU A 317 4.29 11.23 -22.76
N ASP A 318 3.21 11.18 -23.52
CA ASP A 318 2.62 12.38 -24.11
C ASP A 318 2.20 13.38 -23.01
N ALA A 319 2.40 14.66 -23.26
CA ALA A 319 2.20 15.69 -22.26
C ALA A 319 0.71 15.82 -21.85
N ASP A 320 -0.23 15.68 -22.78
CA ASP A 320 -1.67 15.71 -22.46
C ASP A 320 -2.07 14.47 -21.66
N VAL A 321 -1.50 13.31 -21.98
CA VAL A 321 -1.73 12.06 -21.24
C VAL A 321 -1.20 12.16 -19.81
N GLN A 322 0.02 12.65 -19.62
CA GLN A 322 0.61 12.84 -18.28
C GLN A 322 -0.21 13.82 -17.42
N ARG A 323 -0.72 14.91 -18.02
CA ARG A 323 -1.62 15.85 -17.34
C ARG A 323 -2.97 15.23 -17.01
N ALA A 324 -3.54 14.43 -17.91
CA ALA A 324 -4.78 13.70 -17.66
C ALA A 324 -4.63 12.71 -16.49
N PHE A 325 -3.48 12.03 -16.41
CA PHE A 325 -3.13 11.19 -15.26
C PHE A 325 -3.12 12.01 -13.95
N LEU A 326 -2.45 13.16 -13.92
CA LEU A 326 -2.41 14.02 -12.73
C LEU A 326 -3.81 14.49 -12.32
N VAL A 327 -4.66 14.89 -13.27
CA VAL A 327 -6.05 15.29 -12.98
C VAL A 327 -6.83 14.15 -12.34
N ALA A 328 -6.72 12.94 -12.89
CA ALA A 328 -7.43 11.77 -12.38
C ALA A 328 -6.93 11.36 -10.99
N TYR A 329 -5.61 11.33 -10.80
CA TYR A 329 -4.99 11.00 -9.51
C TYR A 329 -5.32 12.05 -8.43
N ALA A 330 -5.23 13.34 -8.77
CA ALA A 330 -5.54 14.43 -7.85
C ALA A 330 -7.01 14.40 -7.38
N ARG A 331 -7.95 14.07 -8.28
CA ARG A 331 -9.36 13.87 -7.92
C ARG A 331 -9.51 12.78 -6.88
N ASP A 332 -8.94 11.61 -7.15
CA ASP A 332 -9.13 10.45 -6.28
C ASP A 332 -8.42 10.68 -4.94
N PHE A 333 -7.24 11.31 -4.94
CA PHE A 333 -6.59 11.80 -3.71
C PHE A 333 -7.50 12.72 -2.89
N LEU A 334 -8.09 13.77 -3.49
CA LEU A 334 -9.01 14.67 -2.76
C LEU A 334 -10.29 13.97 -2.31
N THR A 335 -10.75 12.97 -3.06
CA THR A 335 -11.88 12.11 -2.65
C THR A 335 -11.54 11.39 -1.35
N THR A 336 -10.32 10.85 -1.20
CA THR A 336 -9.90 10.21 0.05
C THR A 336 -9.81 11.17 1.25
N LEU A 337 -9.60 12.47 1.01
CA LEU A 337 -9.50 13.46 2.08
C LEU A 337 -10.86 14.00 2.52
N PHE A 338 -11.76 14.22 1.57
CA PHE A 338 -12.93 15.07 1.78
C PHE A 338 -14.28 14.40 1.52
N SER A 339 -14.30 13.22 0.90
CA SER A 339 -15.55 12.48 0.72
C SER A 339 -16.02 11.90 2.07
N PRO A 340 -17.27 12.15 2.47
CA PRO A 340 -17.86 11.48 3.62
C PRO A 340 -18.36 10.07 3.28
N ASP A 341 -18.35 9.67 2.00
CA ASP A 341 -18.85 8.37 1.53
C ASP A 341 -17.71 7.33 1.47
N PRO A 342 -17.70 6.33 2.36
CA PRO A 342 -16.65 5.31 2.42
C PRO A 342 -16.52 4.51 1.13
N ALA A 343 -17.61 4.29 0.38
CA ALA A 343 -17.57 3.55 -0.87
C ALA A 343 -16.81 4.35 -1.95
N GLN A 344 -17.00 5.67 -1.99
CA GLN A 344 -16.24 6.55 -2.88
C GLN A 344 -14.76 6.62 -2.49
N VAL A 345 -14.46 6.69 -1.18
CA VAL A 345 -13.08 6.67 -0.68
C VAL A 345 -12.38 5.37 -1.09
N ARG A 346 -13.02 4.22 -0.88
CA ARG A 346 -12.45 2.94 -1.28
C ARG A 346 -12.23 2.85 -2.79
N ALA A 347 -13.23 3.19 -3.59
CA ALA A 347 -13.10 3.16 -5.04
C ALA A 347 -11.98 4.10 -5.54
N ALA A 348 -11.73 5.22 -4.84
CA ALA A 348 -10.59 6.09 -5.10
C ALA A 348 -9.25 5.41 -4.74
N LEU A 349 -9.15 4.78 -3.57
CA LEU A 349 -7.95 4.02 -3.17
C LEU A 349 -7.62 2.88 -4.15
N GLU A 350 -8.64 2.16 -4.63
CA GLU A 350 -8.50 1.12 -5.66
C GLU A 350 -7.93 1.70 -6.95
N ARG A 351 -8.49 2.80 -7.47
CA ARG A 351 -8.00 3.46 -8.70
C ARG A 351 -6.61 4.08 -8.54
N MET A 352 -6.28 4.54 -7.34
CA MET A 352 -4.94 5.01 -6.98
C MET A 352 -3.92 3.87 -6.84
N GLY A 353 -4.36 2.61 -6.84
CA GLY A 353 -3.51 1.44 -6.71
C GLY A 353 -3.08 1.14 -5.28
N VAL A 354 -3.70 1.76 -4.28
CA VAL A 354 -3.27 1.71 -2.87
C VAL A 354 -4.28 1.02 -1.93
N ASP A 355 -5.38 0.49 -2.44
CA ASP A 355 -6.28 -0.36 -1.64
C ASP A 355 -5.61 -1.72 -1.34
N ALA A 356 -5.20 -1.96 -0.09
CA ALA A 356 -4.57 -3.22 0.32
C ALA A 356 -5.40 -4.47 0.04
N ALA A 357 -6.73 -4.37 -0.10
CA ALA A 357 -7.58 -5.51 -0.45
C ALA A 357 -7.50 -5.90 -1.93
N ALA A 358 -7.01 -5.01 -2.78
CA ALA A 358 -6.77 -5.27 -4.19
C ALA A 358 -5.33 -5.76 -4.42
N PRO A 359 -5.10 -6.69 -5.38
CA PRO A 359 -3.76 -7.01 -5.85
C PRO A 359 -3.01 -5.76 -6.37
N ALA A 360 -1.69 -5.85 -6.41
CA ALA A 360 -0.89 -4.81 -7.06
C ALA A 360 -1.17 -4.79 -8.57
N THR A 361 -1.02 -3.61 -9.19
CA THR A 361 -1.30 -3.39 -10.62
C THR A 361 -0.12 -2.70 -11.29
N ALA A 362 0.12 -3.04 -12.57
CA ALA A 362 1.06 -2.36 -13.45
C ALA A 362 0.42 -1.17 -14.21
N THR A 363 -0.86 -0.88 -13.96
CA THR A 363 -1.58 0.16 -14.69
C THR A 363 -2.48 0.94 -13.75
N LEU A 364 -2.40 2.27 -13.83
CA LEU A 364 -3.28 3.21 -13.14
C LEU A 364 -3.81 4.20 -14.18
N TYR A 365 -5.12 4.45 -14.16
CA TYR A 365 -5.78 5.40 -15.07
C TYR A 365 -5.54 5.14 -16.58
N GLY A 366 -5.24 3.90 -16.96
CA GLY A 366 -4.94 3.50 -18.34
C GLY A 366 -3.46 3.59 -18.73
N GLU A 367 -2.61 4.11 -17.85
CA GLU A 367 -1.17 4.29 -18.09
C GLU A 367 -0.33 3.31 -17.27
N ALA A 368 0.85 2.95 -17.80
CA ALA A 368 1.81 2.11 -17.09
C ALA A 368 2.30 2.83 -15.83
N ALA A 369 1.85 2.35 -14.67
CA ALA A 369 2.14 2.95 -13.38
C ALA A 369 1.93 1.94 -12.25
N GLN A 370 2.71 2.12 -11.19
CA GLN A 370 2.64 1.29 -9.98
C GLN A 370 2.57 2.18 -8.75
N ALA A 371 2.01 1.67 -7.65
CA ALA A 371 1.93 2.41 -6.40
C ALA A 371 2.40 1.56 -5.22
N ALA A 372 3.26 2.15 -4.39
CA ALA A 372 3.55 1.70 -3.04
C ALA A 372 2.67 2.45 -2.05
N TRP A 373 2.22 1.76 -1.01
CA TRP A 373 1.36 2.33 0.02
C TRP A 373 1.91 2.05 1.40
N LEU A 374 2.05 3.11 2.19
CA LEU A 374 2.30 3.06 3.62
C LEU A 374 0.95 3.26 4.31
N ALA A 375 0.32 2.16 4.74
CA ALA A 375 -0.92 2.24 5.48
C ALA A 375 -0.73 3.00 6.81
N GLU A 376 -1.82 3.58 7.32
CA GLU A 376 -1.81 4.19 8.65
C GLU A 376 -1.28 3.18 9.68
N ALA A 377 -0.53 3.66 10.68
CA ALA A 377 0.13 2.77 11.64
C ALA A 377 -0.83 1.78 12.33
N ARG A 378 -2.10 2.15 12.54
CA ARG A 378 -3.14 1.27 13.12
C ARG A 378 -3.64 0.17 12.18
N HIS A 379 -3.37 0.28 10.88
CA HIS A 379 -3.85 -0.61 9.83
C HIS A 379 -2.74 -1.49 9.23
N ARG A 380 -1.55 -1.53 9.83
CA ARG A 380 -0.46 -2.40 9.39
C ARG A 380 0.32 -2.99 10.55
N LEU A 381 0.81 -4.21 10.37
CA LEU A 381 1.70 -4.90 11.28
C LEU A 381 2.98 -5.29 10.52
N PRO A 382 4.10 -4.57 10.72
CA PRO A 382 5.36 -4.91 10.08
C PRO A 382 5.97 -6.19 10.68
N LEU A 383 6.23 -7.16 9.80
CA LEU A 383 6.97 -8.39 10.11
C LEU A 383 8.47 -8.22 9.85
N LEU A 384 8.81 -7.45 8.81
CA LEU A 384 10.16 -7.03 8.49
C LEU A 384 10.19 -5.55 8.14
N THR A 385 10.97 -4.78 8.87
CA THR A 385 11.39 -3.42 8.51
C THR A 385 12.90 -3.35 8.71
N PRO A 386 13.72 -3.45 7.65
CA PRO A 386 15.17 -3.44 7.77
C PRO A 386 15.64 -2.06 8.25
N THR A 387 15.98 -1.98 9.54
CA THR A 387 16.62 -0.81 10.19
C THR A 387 18.04 -1.12 10.67
N GLY A 388 18.41 -2.39 10.66
CA GLY A 388 19.69 -2.93 11.09
C GLY A 388 19.75 -4.44 10.84
N ALA A 389 20.90 -5.05 11.12
CA ALA A 389 21.09 -6.50 10.92
C ALA A 389 20.25 -7.35 11.89
N GLU A 390 19.87 -6.78 13.04
CA GLU A 390 18.99 -7.41 14.03
C GLU A 390 17.58 -7.70 13.51
N ALA A 391 17.14 -7.00 12.46
CA ALA A 391 15.85 -7.22 11.81
C ALA A 391 15.73 -8.63 11.18
N PHE A 392 16.86 -9.32 10.97
CA PHE A 392 16.89 -10.71 10.48
C PHE A 392 16.93 -11.76 11.60
N THR A 393 16.87 -11.32 12.86
CA THR A 393 16.80 -12.22 14.02
C THR A 393 15.52 -12.04 14.83
N VAL A 394 14.97 -10.82 14.85
CA VAL A 394 13.78 -10.48 15.62
C VAL A 394 12.95 -9.44 14.87
N SER A 395 11.64 -9.63 14.85
CA SER A 395 10.69 -8.70 14.23
C SER A 395 10.47 -7.48 15.13
N PRO A 396 9.86 -6.39 14.62
CA PRO A 396 9.54 -5.21 15.44
C PRO A 396 8.63 -5.46 16.65
N PHE A 397 8.08 -6.68 16.79
CA PHE A 397 7.21 -7.09 17.89
C PHE A 397 7.71 -8.33 18.64
N ASP A 398 9.03 -8.54 18.67
CA ASP A 398 9.69 -9.60 19.46
C ASP A 398 9.42 -11.05 18.98
N GLY A 399 8.92 -11.24 17.76
CA GLY A 399 8.84 -12.56 17.11
C GLY A 399 10.18 -12.96 16.50
N ALA A 400 10.58 -14.23 16.58
CA ALA A 400 11.81 -14.70 15.94
C ALA A 400 11.75 -14.53 14.41
N VAL A 401 12.86 -14.12 13.81
CA VAL A 401 13.08 -14.12 12.36
C VAL A 401 14.16 -15.12 12.05
N THR A 402 13.88 -16.06 11.14
CA THR A 402 14.81 -17.14 10.81
C THR A 402 15.02 -17.22 9.31
N ALA A 403 16.28 -17.21 8.88
CA ALA A 403 16.70 -17.43 7.51
C ALA A 403 17.23 -18.87 7.36
N GLU A 404 16.62 -19.65 6.45
CA GLU A 404 16.98 -21.04 6.18
C GLU A 404 17.30 -21.18 4.69
N GLY A 405 18.51 -21.59 4.32
CA GLY A 405 18.87 -21.76 2.91
C GLY A 405 18.89 -20.45 2.08
N VAL A 406 18.81 -19.29 2.74
CA VAL A 406 18.95 -17.96 2.13
C VAL A 406 20.05 -17.16 2.83
N THR A 407 20.61 -16.19 2.12
CA THR A 407 21.51 -15.19 2.70
C THR A 407 20.78 -13.86 2.82
N THR A 408 20.94 -13.18 3.95
CA THR A 408 20.36 -11.87 4.22
C THR A 408 21.45 -10.83 4.48
N LEU A 409 21.36 -9.67 3.83
CA LEU A 409 22.23 -8.52 4.08
C LEU A 409 21.39 -7.26 4.34
N PHE A 410 21.75 -6.49 5.36
CA PHE A 410 21.14 -5.18 5.63
C PHE A 410 21.88 -4.09 4.86
N CYS A 411 21.13 -3.29 4.11
CA CYS A 411 21.63 -2.14 3.37
C CYS A 411 21.11 -0.85 4.03
N PRO A 412 21.98 -0.07 4.72
CA PRO A 412 21.61 1.22 5.31
C PRO A 412 21.09 2.19 4.26
N ASN A 413 20.25 3.15 4.65
CA ASN A 413 19.83 4.22 3.74
C ASN A 413 20.99 5.14 3.34
N GLY A 414 20.80 5.88 2.24
CA GLY A 414 21.78 6.84 1.75
C GLY A 414 22.83 6.23 0.81
N TYR A 415 23.78 7.06 0.40
CA TYR A 415 24.77 6.70 -0.62
C TYR A 415 26.08 6.20 -0.01
N TYR A 416 26.61 5.11 -0.56
CA TYR A 416 27.94 4.56 -0.27
C TYR A 416 28.43 3.73 -1.47
N THR A 417 29.71 3.34 -1.44
CA THR A 417 30.33 2.59 -2.55
C THR A 417 30.99 1.31 -2.04
N PRO A 418 31.25 0.31 -2.90
CA PRO A 418 32.05 -0.86 -2.53
C PRO A 418 33.47 -0.54 -2.05
N PHE A 419 33.99 0.66 -2.34
CA PHE A 419 35.31 1.10 -1.88
C PHE A 419 35.29 1.64 -0.45
N THR A 420 34.19 2.30 -0.06
CA THR A 420 34.02 2.86 1.28
C THR A 420 33.45 1.82 2.25
N ASN A 421 32.62 0.90 1.74
CA ASN A 421 31.89 -0.12 2.49
C ASN A 421 31.89 -1.45 1.71
N PRO A 422 33.03 -2.15 1.64
CA PRO A 422 33.16 -3.39 0.88
C PRO A 422 32.24 -4.51 1.38
N GLU A 423 31.89 -4.52 2.66
CA GLU A 423 30.94 -5.46 3.27
C GLU A 423 29.49 -5.25 2.79
N LEU A 424 29.21 -4.10 2.18
CA LEU A 424 27.89 -3.73 1.64
C LEU A 424 27.87 -3.75 0.10
N ALA A 425 28.83 -4.41 -0.55
CA ALA A 425 28.95 -4.42 -2.00
C ALA A 425 27.69 -4.96 -2.70
N ASP A 426 27.07 -6.00 -2.14
CA ASP A 426 25.86 -6.63 -2.69
C ASP A 426 24.59 -5.76 -2.54
N CYS A 427 24.67 -4.63 -1.83
CA CYS A 427 23.61 -3.62 -1.85
C CYS A 427 23.55 -2.86 -3.19
N HIS A 428 24.59 -2.96 -4.02
CA HIS A 428 24.73 -2.29 -5.31
C HIS A 428 24.40 -0.78 -5.29
N ARG A 429 24.69 -0.10 -4.17
CA ARG A 429 24.20 1.26 -3.87
C ARG A 429 24.67 2.32 -4.87
N ALA A 430 25.88 2.17 -5.37
CA ALA A 430 26.45 3.06 -6.40
C ALA A 430 26.08 2.63 -7.83
N GLN A 431 25.64 1.38 -8.00
CA GLN A 431 25.45 0.75 -9.31
C GLN A 431 23.99 0.65 -9.76
N VAL A 432 23.05 0.64 -8.81
CA VAL A 432 21.60 0.60 -9.06
C VAL A 432 20.96 1.80 -8.38
N THR A 433 20.23 2.60 -9.14
CA THR A 433 19.47 3.72 -8.57
C THR A 433 18.13 3.20 -8.04
N VAL A 434 18.09 2.94 -6.73
CA VAL A 434 16.85 2.71 -5.98
C VAL A 434 16.33 4.09 -5.53
N PRO A 435 15.17 4.58 -6.02
CA PRO A 435 14.63 5.89 -5.69
C PRO A 435 14.59 6.16 -4.18
N GLY A 436 15.12 7.31 -3.76
CA GLY A 436 15.23 7.70 -2.35
C GLY A 436 16.31 6.97 -1.53
N GLN A 437 17.02 6.01 -2.15
CA GLN A 437 18.07 5.19 -1.53
C GLN A 437 17.68 4.66 -0.13
N PRO A 438 16.55 3.93 0.00
CA PRO A 438 16.03 3.48 1.28
C PRO A 438 16.92 2.42 1.93
N ALA A 439 16.76 2.30 3.24
CA ALA A 439 17.20 1.12 3.98
C ALA A 439 16.37 -0.09 3.54
N HIS A 440 17.02 -1.19 3.20
CA HIS A 440 16.37 -2.42 2.73
C HIS A 440 17.22 -3.66 3.03
N ALA A 441 16.65 -4.83 2.80
CA ALA A 441 17.34 -6.10 2.86
C ALA A 441 17.69 -6.59 1.45
N VAL A 442 18.85 -7.20 1.28
CA VAL A 442 19.12 -8.10 0.16
C VAL A 442 18.86 -9.51 0.66
N VAL A 443 17.99 -10.26 -0.02
CA VAL A 443 17.73 -11.67 0.26
C VAL A 443 18.06 -12.47 -0.98
N SER A 444 18.98 -13.43 -0.86
CA SER A 444 19.45 -14.25 -1.98
C SER A 444 19.41 -15.74 -1.69
N TRP A 445 19.19 -16.54 -2.73
CA TRP A 445 19.15 -18.00 -2.68
C TRP A 445 19.87 -18.59 -3.90
N GLU A 446 20.64 -19.65 -3.67
CA GLU A 446 21.40 -20.36 -4.71
C GLU A 446 20.70 -21.66 -5.18
N ALA A 447 19.66 -22.09 -4.46
CA ALA A 447 18.84 -23.25 -4.78
C ALA A 447 17.40 -23.03 -4.29
N PRO A 448 16.39 -23.67 -4.91
CA PRO A 448 15.00 -23.58 -4.45
C PRO A 448 14.80 -24.12 -3.03
N GLY A 449 13.82 -23.55 -2.33
CA GLY A 449 13.37 -24.01 -1.01
C GLY A 449 13.98 -23.24 0.17
N GLY A 450 14.78 -22.21 -0.10
CA GLY A 450 15.18 -21.26 0.93
C GLY A 450 13.96 -20.54 1.53
N ALA A 451 14.02 -20.15 2.80
CA ALA A 451 12.92 -19.50 3.49
C ALA A 451 13.40 -18.35 4.39
N LEU A 452 12.60 -17.29 4.45
CA LEU A 452 12.66 -16.26 5.48
C LEU A 452 11.36 -16.31 6.28
N ARG A 453 11.46 -16.70 7.56
CA ARG A 453 10.33 -17.00 8.45
C ARG A 453 10.18 -15.93 9.51
N PHE A 454 8.93 -15.58 9.80
CA PHE A 454 8.53 -14.59 10.80
C PHE A 454 7.57 -15.24 11.79
N GLU A 455 8.01 -15.47 13.02
CA GLU A 455 7.15 -15.90 14.11
C GLU A 455 6.19 -14.77 14.48
N LEU A 456 4.91 -15.11 14.65
CA LEU A 456 3.90 -14.21 15.21
C LEU A 456 3.70 -14.53 16.69
N PRO A 457 4.02 -13.60 17.59
CA PRO A 457 3.66 -13.73 19.00
C PRO A 457 2.15 -13.84 19.17
N ILE A 458 1.73 -14.53 20.23
CA ILE A 458 0.31 -14.61 20.59
C ILE A 458 -0.25 -13.18 20.75
N GLY A 459 -1.49 -12.93 20.31
CA GLY A 459 -2.13 -11.61 20.32
C GLY A 459 -1.91 -10.80 19.04
N LEU A 460 -0.91 -11.14 18.23
CA LEU A 460 -0.66 -10.60 16.89
C LEU A 460 -0.97 -11.64 15.78
N ASP A 461 -1.53 -12.78 16.17
CA ASP A 461 -1.71 -14.00 15.40
C ASP A 461 -3.05 -14.10 14.65
N ASN A 462 -3.94 -13.12 14.83
CA ASN A 462 -5.19 -13.06 14.10
C ASN A 462 -5.02 -12.30 12.78
N LEU A 463 -4.86 -13.01 11.68
CA LEU A 463 -4.73 -12.41 10.35
C LEU A 463 -6.07 -11.95 9.77
N LEU A 464 -7.22 -12.34 10.35
CA LEU A 464 -8.55 -11.95 9.85
C LEU A 464 -8.80 -10.43 9.93
N ILE A 465 -8.02 -9.70 10.74
CA ILE A 465 -8.10 -8.24 10.82
C ILE A 465 -7.42 -7.54 9.64
N PHE A 466 -6.63 -8.26 8.84
CA PHE A 466 -5.89 -7.73 7.70
C PHE A 466 -6.51 -8.17 6.38
N ASP A 467 -6.24 -7.40 5.34
CA ASP A 467 -6.71 -7.67 3.98
C ASP A 467 -5.68 -8.46 3.17
N ALA A 468 -4.39 -8.17 3.34
CA ALA A 468 -3.31 -8.81 2.59
C ALA A 468 -1.99 -8.92 3.38
N ILE A 469 -1.13 -9.86 2.97
CA ILE A 469 0.31 -9.79 3.21
C ILE A 469 0.91 -8.98 2.05
N SER A 470 1.65 -7.92 2.37
CA SER A 470 2.34 -7.05 1.43
C SER A 470 3.85 -7.22 1.57
N VAL A 471 4.53 -7.50 0.45
CA VAL A 471 6.00 -7.58 0.37
C VAL A 471 6.47 -6.54 -0.62
N ARG A 472 7.15 -5.49 -0.15
CA ARG A 472 7.67 -4.45 -1.04
C ARG A 472 9.07 -4.80 -1.50
N THR A 473 9.21 -5.07 -2.80
CA THR A 473 10.41 -5.70 -3.34
C THR A 473 10.77 -5.21 -4.75
N GLY A 474 11.95 -5.59 -5.20
CA GLY A 474 12.44 -5.41 -6.57
C GLY A 474 13.54 -6.42 -6.87
N VAL A 475 13.61 -6.87 -8.12
CA VAL A 475 14.67 -7.78 -8.59
C VAL A 475 15.98 -7.03 -8.71
N ASP A 476 17.05 -7.53 -8.08
CA ASP A 476 18.39 -6.95 -8.22
C ASP A 476 18.94 -7.24 -9.63
N PRO A 477 19.05 -6.22 -10.51
CA PRO A 477 19.44 -6.46 -11.91
C PRO A 477 20.91 -6.84 -12.09
N LEU A 478 21.75 -6.61 -11.07
CA LEU A 478 23.20 -6.84 -11.14
C LEU A 478 23.65 -8.11 -10.42
N SER A 479 22.75 -8.79 -9.69
CA SER A 479 23.07 -10.06 -9.07
C SER A 479 23.32 -11.15 -10.12
N PRO A 480 24.41 -11.93 -10.03
CA PRO A 480 24.65 -13.06 -10.93
C PRO A 480 23.63 -14.20 -10.74
N LEU A 481 22.86 -14.19 -9.65
CA LEU A 481 21.79 -15.16 -9.38
C LEU A 481 20.51 -14.86 -10.14
N ASN A 482 20.38 -13.66 -10.73
CA ASN A 482 19.23 -13.23 -11.50
C ASN A 482 19.57 -13.24 -13.00
N PRO A 483 19.04 -14.20 -13.79
CA PRO A 483 19.21 -14.18 -15.23
C PRO A 483 18.60 -12.91 -15.84
N ALA A 484 19.35 -12.24 -16.73
CA ALA A 484 18.89 -11.00 -17.36
C ALA A 484 17.56 -11.22 -18.11
N GLY A 485 16.58 -10.35 -17.83
CA GLY A 485 15.23 -10.41 -18.43
C GLY A 485 14.30 -11.48 -17.84
N ALA A 486 14.77 -12.31 -16.91
CA ALA A 486 13.92 -13.28 -16.21
C ALA A 486 13.29 -12.65 -14.95
N PRO A 487 12.00 -12.89 -14.68
CA PRO A 487 11.39 -12.51 -13.42
C PRO A 487 11.94 -13.37 -12.27
N GLN A 488 11.76 -12.89 -11.05
CA GLN A 488 11.90 -13.71 -9.85
C GLN A 488 10.52 -14.02 -9.28
N ALA A 489 10.40 -15.10 -8.50
CA ALA A 489 9.15 -15.41 -7.83
C ALA A 489 9.43 -16.19 -6.55
N PHE A 490 8.47 -16.16 -5.63
CA PHE A 490 8.51 -16.89 -4.37
C PHE A 490 7.07 -17.24 -3.96
N SER A 491 6.91 -18.15 -3.01
CA SER A 491 5.63 -18.42 -2.37
C SER A 491 5.55 -17.72 -1.02
N ILE A 492 4.35 -17.30 -0.62
CA ILE A 492 4.07 -16.90 0.76
C ILE A 492 3.38 -18.07 1.44
N GLN A 493 3.89 -18.48 2.61
CA GLN A 493 3.30 -19.53 3.42
C GLN A 493 2.84 -18.95 4.77
N VAL A 494 1.71 -19.41 5.27
CA VAL A 494 1.28 -19.19 6.65
C VAL A 494 1.12 -20.53 7.34
N THR A 495 1.47 -20.58 8.62
CA THR A 495 1.34 -21.78 9.46
C THR A 495 0.58 -21.41 10.72
N ASP A 496 -0.50 -22.12 11.01
CA ASP A 496 -1.29 -21.92 12.22
C ASP A 496 -0.66 -22.58 13.46
N ARG A 497 -1.16 -22.22 14.64
CA ARG A 497 -0.64 -22.75 15.92
C ARG A 497 -0.91 -24.25 16.12
N SER A 498 -1.78 -24.85 15.32
CA SER A 498 -1.98 -26.30 15.31
C SER A 498 -0.97 -27.04 14.42
N GLY A 499 -0.23 -26.29 13.59
CA GLY A 499 0.76 -26.80 12.66
C GLY A 499 0.22 -27.07 11.26
N ALA A 500 -1.00 -26.62 10.92
CA ALA A 500 -1.48 -26.65 9.54
C ALA A 500 -0.88 -25.46 8.76
N SER A 501 -0.53 -25.68 7.49
CA SER A 501 0.10 -24.67 6.65
C SER A 501 -0.62 -24.53 5.31
N ALA A 502 -0.69 -23.29 4.83
CA ALA A 502 -1.19 -22.93 3.50
C ALA A 502 -0.13 -22.11 2.77
N SER A 503 0.06 -22.38 1.48
CA SER A 503 1.06 -21.68 0.65
C SER A 503 0.41 -21.14 -0.62
N VAL A 504 0.74 -19.89 -0.95
CA VAL A 504 0.29 -19.20 -2.17
C VAL A 504 1.53 -18.81 -2.98
N ALA A 505 1.67 -19.40 -4.16
CA ALA A 505 2.72 -19.03 -5.10
C ALA A 505 2.42 -17.65 -5.68
N VAL A 506 3.37 -16.72 -5.57
CA VAL A 506 3.26 -15.40 -6.18
C VAL A 506 3.53 -15.52 -7.68
N SER A 507 2.70 -14.88 -8.50
CA SER A 507 2.88 -14.90 -9.94
C SER A 507 4.22 -14.24 -10.33
N PRO A 508 5.02 -14.84 -11.23
CA PRO A 508 6.20 -14.18 -11.81
C PRO A 508 5.82 -12.96 -12.67
N ASP A 509 4.55 -12.82 -13.06
CA ASP A 509 4.04 -11.65 -13.75
C ASP A 509 3.72 -10.48 -12.79
N GLU A 510 3.85 -10.67 -11.48
CA GLU A 510 3.69 -9.57 -10.53
C GLU A 510 4.65 -8.41 -10.89
N PRO A 511 4.17 -7.17 -10.98
CA PRO A 511 4.98 -6.07 -11.52
C PRO A 511 6.30 -5.83 -10.78
N ALA A 512 6.31 -5.98 -9.45
CA ALA A 512 7.49 -5.84 -8.61
C ALA A 512 8.55 -6.94 -8.79
N LEU A 513 8.15 -8.06 -9.40
CA LEU A 513 8.95 -9.27 -9.56
C LEU A 513 9.48 -9.48 -10.99
N ARG A 514 9.08 -8.61 -11.92
CA ARG A 514 9.63 -8.56 -13.27
C ARG A 514 11.06 -8.02 -13.22
N TYR A 515 11.88 -8.48 -14.16
CA TYR A 515 13.20 -7.86 -14.37
C TYR A 515 13.00 -6.37 -14.70
N PRO A 516 13.68 -5.45 -14.00
CA PRO A 516 13.43 -4.02 -14.15
C PRO A 516 13.81 -3.51 -15.55
N ALA A 517 13.11 -2.48 -16.01
CA ALA A 517 13.42 -1.83 -17.27
C ALA A 517 14.73 -1.03 -17.16
N GLY A 518 15.66 -1.27 -18.09
CA GLY A 518 16.97 -0.64 -18.12
C GLY A 518 18.03 -1.58 -18.71
N ASP A 519 19.23 -1.05 -18.91
CA ASP A 519 20.37 -1.79 -19.46
C ASP A 519 21.50 -1.86 -18.45
N VAL A 520 22.25 -2.96 -18.48
CA VAL A 520 23.53 -3.08 -17.77
C VAL A 520 24.64 -2.56 -18.68
N GLN A 521 25.36 -1.54 -18.21
CA GLN A 521 26.47 -0.92 -18.92
C GLN A 521 27.78 -1.13 -18.15
N SER A 522 28.87 -1.32 -18.87
CA SER A 522 30.20 -1.39 -18.26
C SER A 522 30.61 -0.02 -17.73
N ASP A 523 31.23 0.02 -16.55
CA ASP A 523 31.76 1.24 -15.95
C ASP A 523 33.18 1.02 -15.41
N ASP A 524 34.05 2.00 -15.62
CA ASP A 524 35.47 1.90 -15.27
C ASP A 524 35.72 1.90 -13.75
N ASN A 525 34.82 2.48 -12.97
CA ASN A 525 34.96 2.59 -11.52
C ASN A 525 34.19 1.49 -10.78
N PHE A 526 32.98 1.16 -11.24
CA PHE A 526 32.07 0.26 -10.53
C PHE A 526 31.90 -1.11 -11.21
N GLY A 527 32.54 -1.33 -12.35
CA GLY A 527 32.45 -2.57 -13.15
C GLY A 527 31.19 -2.59 -14.01
N ALA A 528 30.02 -2.49 -13.38
CA ALA A 528 28.74 -2.41 -14.06
C ALA A 528 27.80 -1.38 -13.41
N LEU A 529 27.04 -0.67 -14.23
CA LEU A 529 25.96 0.23 -13.81
C LEU A 529 24.66 -0.23 -14.47
N PHE A 530 23.56 -0.16 -13.73
CA PHE A 530 22.22 -0.35 -14.28
C PHE A 530 21.61 1.02 -14.60
N THR A 531 21.19 1.22 -15.85
CA THR A 531 20.66 2.53 -16.27
C THR A 531 19.29 2.84 -15.69
N GLY A 532 18.46 1.81 -15.48
CA GLY A 532 17.08 1.95 -15.03
C GLY A 532 16.93 2.52 -13.61
N ARG A 533 15.68 2.63 -13.17
CA ARG A 533 15.34 2.90 -11.77
C ARG A 533 14.65 1.67 -11.22
N LEU A 534 14.96 1.34 -9.96
CA LEU A 534 14.38 0.18 -9.29
C LEU A 534 13.53 0.66 -8.10
N PRO A 535 12.31 1.20 -8.33
CA PRO A 535 11.39 1.45 -7.23
C PRO A 535 11.00 0.12 -6.58
N LEU A 536 11.02 0.07 -5.24
CA LEU A 536 10.58 -1.12 -4.51
C LEU A 536 9.06 -1.06 -4.40
N MET A 537 8.38 -2.02 -5.02
CA MET A 537 6.93 -2.04 -5.24
C MET A 537 6.28 -3.23 -4.55
N PRO A 538 5.01 -3.13 -4.12
CA PRO A 538 4.38 -4.18 -3.35
C PRO A 538 3.95 -5.36 -4.23
N VAL A 539 4.25 -6.56 -3.79
CA VAL A 539 3.46 -7.77 -4.05
C VAL A 539 2.40 -7.86 -2.96
N ARG A 540 1.12 -8.06 -3.32
CA ARG A 540 0.02 -8.22 -2.36
C ARG A 540 -0.67 -9.56 -2.53
N VAL A 541 -0.62 -10.38 -1.49
CA VAL A 541 -1.37 -11.65 -1.42
C VAL A 541 -2.54 -11.48 -0.46
N PRO A 542 -3.80 -11.52 -0.95
CA PRO A 542 -4.96 -11.42 -0.08
C PRO A 542 -4.97 -12.52 0.97
N ILE A 543 -5.32 -12.19 2.21
CA ILE A 543 -5.38 -13.17 3.31
C ILE A 543 -6.37 -14.32 3.00
N SER A 544 -7.35 -14.09 2.13
CA SER A 544 -8.37 -15.09 1.74
C SER A 544 -7.84 -16.13 0.78
N ALA A 545 -6.64 -15.93 0.22
CA ALA A 545 -5.98 -16.93 -0.62
C ALA A 545 -5.39 -18.10 0.19
N PHE A 546 -5.33 -17.98 1.53
CA PHE A 546 -4.83 -19.02 2.42
C PHE A 546 -6.00 -19.86 2.97
N GLU A 547 -6.21 -21.03 2.38
CA GLU A 547 -7.26 -21.96 2.76
C GLU A 547 -6.74 -23.12 3.62
N GLY A 548 -7.62 -23.76 4.39
CA GLY A 548 -7.26 -24.95 5.18
C GLY A 548 -6.38 -24.66 6.41
N VAL A 549 -6.31 -23.40 6.83
CA VAL A 549 -5.56 -22.93 8.02
C VAL A 549 -6.45 -22.05 8.90
N ASN A 550 -6.21 -22.08 10.21
CA ASN A 550 -6.88 -21.17 11.13
C ASN A 550 -6.25 -19.77 11.11
N LEU A 551 -6.76 -18.90 10.23
CA LEU A 551 -6.32 -17.51 10.10
C LEU A 551 -6.53 -16.64 11.37
N ALA A 552 -7.28 -17.12 12.36
CA ALA A 552 -7.43 -16.43 13.65
C ALA A 552 -6.31 -16.77 14.65
N SER A 553 -5.43 -17.73 14.34
CA SER A 553 -4.41 -18.27 15.23
C SER A 553 -3.16 -18.71 14.46
N ILE A 554 -2.49 -17.75 13.82
CA ILE A 554 -1.27 -17.97 13.02
C ILE A 554 -0.02 -17.94 13.90
N ALA A 555 0.82 -18.96 13.77
CA ALA A 555 2.12 -19.05 14.43
C ALA A 555 3.23 -18.38 13.62
N GLU A 556 3.18 -18.49 12.29
CA GLU A 556 4.27 -18.08 11.41
C GLU A 556 3.76 -17.59 10.05
N VAL A 557 4.44 -16.57 9.51
CA VAL A 557 4.39 -16.19 8.09
C VAL A 557 5.79 -16.39 7.50
N ALA A 558 5.88 -16.96 6.29
CA ALA A 558 7.17 -17.23 5.65
C ALA A 558 7.17 -16.83 4.17
N LEU A 559 8.29 -16.26 3.71
CA LEU A 559 8.62 -16.14 2.28
C LEU A 559 9.44 -17.36 1.89
N ILE A 560 8.94 -18.16 0.96
CA ILE A 560 9.56 -19.39 0.49
C ILE A 560 10.08 -19.17 -0.94
N PHE A 561 11.40 -19.17 -1.10
CA PHE A 561 12.08 -18.96 -2.38
C PHE A 561 12.19 -20.28 -3.15
N ASP A 562 11.05 -20.72 -3.70
CA ASP A 562 10.90 -22.04 -4.34
C ASP A 562 10.43 -21.99 -5.81
N GLN A 563 10.12 -20.79 -6.33
CA GLN A 563 9.58 -20.63 -7.69
C GLN A 563 10.65 -20.42 -8.76
N THR A 564 11.91 -20.20 -8.37
CA THR A 564 13.06 -20.08 -9.28
C THR A 564 14.28 -20.83 -8.75
N ASP A 565 15.16 -21.26 -9.66
CA ASP A 565 16.37 -22.03 -9.34
C ASP A 565 17.34 -21.27 -8.43
N SER A 566 17.42 -19.95 -8.60
CA SER A 566 18.22 -19.03 -7.79
C SER A 566 17.67 -17.61 -7.95
N GLY A 567 18.06 -16.71 -7.05
CA GLY A 567 17.74 -15.30 -7.22
C GLY A 567 18.26 -14.40 -6.10
N ALA A 568 18.06 -13.10 -6.30
CA ALA A 568 18.30 -12.07 -5.31
C ALA A 568 17.24 -10.96 -5.40
N LEU A 569 16.65 -10.59 -4.27
CA LEU A 569 15.65 -9.55 -4.16
C LEU A 569 16.11 -8.46 -3.20
N PHE A 570 15.83 -7.21 -3.55
CA PHE A 570 15.76 -6.12 -2.58
C PHE A 570 14.38 -6.17 -1.93
N ILE A 571 14.32 -6.21 -0.59
CA ILE A 571 13.08 -6.23 0.18
C ILE A 571 13.09 -5.04 1.14
N ALA A 572 12.17 -4.09 0.93
CA ALA A 572 12.02 -2.94 1.79
C ALA A 572 11.22 -3.27 3.05
N ASP A 573 10.15 -4.02 2.91
CA ASP A 573 9.25 -4.35 4.00
C ASP A 573 8.42 -5.62 3.71
N VAL A 574 8.07 -6.32 4.79
CA VAL A 574 7.07 -7.40 4.83
C VAL A 574 6.06 -7.00 5.89
N GLU A 575 4.81 -6.79 5.50
CA GLU A 575 3.76 -6.30 6.39
C GLU A 575 2.45 -7.06 6.19
N LEU A 576 1.70 -7.23 7.27
CA LEU A 576 0.27 -7.47 7.21
C LEU A 576 -0.42 -6.11 7.11
N VAL A 577 -1.27 -5.91 6.10
CA VAL A 577 -1.86 -4.61 5.79
C VAL A 577 -3.37 -4.68 5.66
N ARG A 578 -4.03 -3.59 6.02
CA ARG A 578 -5.47 -3.42 5.96
C ARG A 578 -5.82 -2.09 5.30
N ALA A 579 -6.85 -2.10 4.47
CA ALA A 579 -7.43 -0.89 3.89
C ALA A 579 -8.16 -0.06 4.97
N PRO A 580 -8.18 1.28 4.86
CA PRO A 580 -8.90 2.14 5.81
C PRO A 580 -10.42 1.91 5.75
N VAL A 581 -10.91 1.50 4.57
CA VAL A 581 -12.28 1.03 4.32
C VAL A 581 -12.16 -0.37 3.73
N SER A 582 -12.13 -1.38 4.61
CA SER A 582 -11.88 -2.77 4.24
C SER A 582 -13.16 -3.47 3.74
N PRO A 583 -13.11 -4.39 2.76
CA PRO A 583 -14.23 -5.28 2.43
C PRO A 583 -14.55 -6.27 3.53
N ARG A 584 -13.60 -6.52 4.43
CA ARG A 584 -13.72 -7.54 5.44
C ARG A 584 -14.42 -6.96 6.65
N PRO A 585 -15.42 -7.69 7.18
CA PRO A 585 -15.90 -7.46 8.51
C PRO A 585 -14.74 -7.31 9.49
N THR A 586 -14.82 -6.32 10.34
CA THR A 586 -13.99 -6.08 11.52
C THR A 586 -14.87 -5.47 12.61
N LEU A 587 -14.33 -5.16 13.78
CA LEU A 587 -15.09 -4.35 14.73
C LEU A 587 -15.38 -2.92 14.26
N SER A 588 -14.47 -2.32 13.48
CA SER A 588 -14.62 -0.96 12.97
C SER A 588 -15.48 -0.89 11.71
N ASP A 589 -15.74 -2.04 11.08
CA ASP A 589 -16.66 -2.21 9.96
C ASP A 589 -17.44 -3.53 10.15
N PRO A 590 -18.62 -3.50 10.81
CA PRO A 590 -19.26 -4.68 11.37
C PRO A 590 -19.62 -5.74 10.31
N PRO A 591 -19.80 -7.01 10.74
CA PRO A 591 -20.19 -8.09 9.83
C PRO A 591 -21.45 -7.76 9.03
N SER A 592 -21.48 -8.22 7.78
CA SER A 592 -22.61 -7.97 6.89
C SER A 592 -23.90 -8.49 7.50
N ALA A 593 -25.03 -7.82 7.22
CA ALA A 593 -26.34 -8.27 7.69
C ALA A 593 -26.65 -9.70 7.21
N GLU A 594 -26.09 -10.12 6.08
CA GLU A 594 -26.20 -11.47 5.53
C GLU A 594 -25.46 -12.50 6.38
N LEU A 595 -24.22 -12.20 6.81
CA LEU A 595 -23.43 -13.08 7.67
C LEU A 595 -24.10 -13.23 9.05
N ILE A 596 -24.56 -12.11 9.62
CA ILE A 596 -25.31 -12.12 10.90
C ILE A 596 -26.58 -12.95 10.76
N ALA A 597 -27.39 -12.69 9.74
CA ALA A 597 -28.65 -13.41 9.54
C ALA A 597 -28.44 -14.91 9.31
N ALA A 598 -27.38 -15.31 8.61
CA ALA A 598 -27.06 -16.72 8.41
C ALA A 598 -26.63 -17.41 9.71
N ALA A 599 -25.79 -16.75 10.51
CA ALA A 599 -25.40 -17.26 11.82
C ALA A 599 -26.61 -17.36 12.76
N GLU A 600 -27.48 -16.34 12.79
CA GLU A 600 -28.75 -16.38 13.55
C GLU A 600 -29.68 -17.49 13.05
N ALA A 601 -29.61 -17.86 11.76
CA ALA A 601 -30.40 -18.91 11.16
C ALA A 601 -29.83 -20.34 11.38
N GLY A 602 -28.70 -20.49 12.07
CA GLY A 602 -28.12 -21.81 12.34
C GLY A 602 -26.95 -22.22 11.44
N ASP A 603 -26.45 -21.33 10.57
CA ASP A 603 -25.31 -21.66 9.71
C ASP A 603 -24.02 -21.73 10.52
N VAL A 604 -23.48 -22.95 10.66
CA VAL A 604 -22.35 -23.24 11.56
C VAL A 604 -21.04 -22.58 11.13
N GLU A 605 -20.84 -22.35 9.83
CA GLU A 605 -19.65 -21.68 9.32
C GLU A 605 -19.77 -20.17 9.49
N ALA A 606 -20.97 -19.60 9.28
CA ALA A 606 -21.24 -18.20 9.58
C ALA A 606 -21.03 -17.90 11.08
N MET A 607 -21.51 -18.77 11.97
CA MET A 607 -21.26 -18.66 13.42
C MET A 607 -19.76 -18.68 13.75
N ARG A 608 -19.00 -19.62 13.15
CA ARG A 608 -17.55 -19.73 13.34
C ARG A 608 -16.83 -18.45 12.90
N GLN A 609 -17.18 -17.93 11.72
CA GLN A 609 -16.59 -16.69 11.21
C GLN A 609 -16.90 -15.49 12.09
N LEU A 610 -18.13 -15.35 12.59
CA LEU A 610 -18.47 -14.31 13.56
C LEU A 610 -17.68 -14.47 14.87
N ALA A 611 -17.56 -15.69 15.40
CA ALA A 611 -16.80 -15.94 16.62
C ALA A 611 -15.33 -15.53 16.47
N ASN A 612 -14.69 -15.95 15.38
CA ASN A 612 -13.30 -15.63 15.07
C ASN A 612 -13.10 -14.13 14.79
N LEU A 613 -14.08 -13.48 14.16
CA LEU A 613 -14.08 -12.05 13.92
C LEU A 613 -14.16 -11.23 15.21
N TYR A 614 -15.03 -11.63 16.13
CA TYR A 614 -15.19 -10.95 17.41
C TYR A 614 -14.08 -11.31 18.41
N ARG A 615 -13.20 -12.28 18.12
CA ARG A 615 -12.10 -12.67 19.00
C ARG A 615 -11.28 -11.43 19.41
N PRO A 616 -11.18 -11.12 20.71
CA PRO A 616 -10.42 -9.97 21.16
C PRO A 616 -8.95 -10.10 20.79
N THR A 617 -8.40 -9.07 20.18
CA THR A 617 -6.96 -8.93 19.96
C THR A 617 -6.54 -7.54 20.35
N GLU A 618 -5.55 -7.45 21.23
CA GLU A 618 -4.88 -6.20 21.52
C GLU A 618 -3.66 -6.08 20.60
N VAL A 619 -3.77 -5.24 19.58
CA VAL A 619 -2.70 -5.01 18.62
C VAL A 619 -2.38 -3.52 18.65
N MET A 620 -1.13 -3.17 18.95
CA MET A 620 -0.62 -1.79 18.88
C MET A 620 -1.42 -0.77 19.72
N GLY A 621 -1.91 -1.18 20.90
CA GLY A 621 -2.69 -0.31 21.80
C GLY A 621 -4.14 -0.06 21.36
N VAL A 622 -4.63 -0.80 20.35
CA VAL A 622 -6.03 -0.81 19.93
C VAL A 622 -6.62 -2.18 20.26
N GLN A 623 -7.72 -2.17 21.01
CA GLN A 623 -8.53 -3.36 21.29
C GLN A 623 -9.47 -3.59 20.09
N TYR A 624 -9.22 -4.67 19.36
CA TYR A 624 -10.15 -5.23 18.37
C TYR A 624 -10.89 -6.42 18.99
N GLY A 625 -12.04 -6.79 18.43
CA GLY A 625 -12.93 -7.85 18.94
C GLY A 625 -13.81 -7.46 20.14
N ASN A 626 -14.90 -8.20 20.32
CA ASN A 626 -15.81 -8.09 21.46
C ASN A 626 -15.88 -9.46 22.15
N LEU A 627 -15.31 -9.57 23.36
CA LEU A 627 -15.20 -10.83 24.10
C LEU A 627 -16.55 -11.52 24.30
N GLU A 628 -17.57 -10.74 24.68
CA GLU A 628 -18.91 -11.26 24.93
C GLU A 628 -19.53 -11.84 23.65
N GLN A 629 -19.39 -11.13 22.53
CA GLN A 629 -19.86 -11.61 21.22
C GLN A 629 -19.07 -12.82 20.72
N ALA A 630 -17.74 -12.84 20.90
CA ALA A 630 -16.90 -13.96 20.51
C ALA A 630 -17.33 -15.23 21.25
N VAL A 631 -17.40 -15.18 22.58
CA VAL A 631 -17.80 -16.31 23.42
C VAL A 631 -19.25 -16.73 23.11
N PHE A 632 -20.15 -15.78 22.86
CA PHE A 632 -21.52 -16.08 22.44
C PHE A 632 -21.54 -16.94 21.18
N TRP A 633 -20.87 -16.50 20.11
CA TRP A 633 -20.87 -17.22 18.83
C TRP A 633 -20.08 -18.53 18.88
N TYR A 634 -18.96 -18.59 19.61
CA TYR A 634 -18.25 -19.86 19.83
C TYR A 634 -19.14 -20.89 20.54
N ARG A 635 -19.91 -20.49 21.55
CA ARG A 635 -20.86 -21.38 22.25
C ARG A 635 -21.97 -21.86 21.31
N GLN A 636 -22.52 -20.98 20.47
CA GLN A 636 -23.53 -21.37 19.48
C GLN A 636 -22.97 -22.37 18.47
N ALA A 637 -21.79 -22.08 17.92
CA ALA A 637 -21.14 -22.93 16.92
C ALA A 637 -20.74 -24.30 17.51
N CYS A 638 -20.22 -24.31 18.75
CA CYS A 638 -19.91 -25.55 19.46
C CYS A 638 -21.16 -26.40 19.71
N ALA A 639 -22.26 -25.79 20.17
CA ALA A 639 -23.53 -26.49 20.39
C ALA A 639 -24.13 -27.05 19.08
N ALA A 640 -23.82 -26.43 17.94
CA ALA A 640 -24.25 -26.89 16.63
C ALA A 640 -23.41 -28.05 16.06
N GLY A 641 -22.32 -28.44 16.74
CA GLY A 641 -21.58 -29.67 16.45
C GLY A 641 -20.56 -29.57 15.31
N TYR A 642 -20.12 -28.38 14.94
CA TYR A 642 -19.18 -28.20 13.83
C TYR A 642 -17.72 -28.23 14.30
N ALA A 643 -16.98 -29.28 13.93
CA ALA A 643 -15.66 -29.57 14.49
C ALA A 643 -14.62 -28.43 14.36
N PRO A 644 -14.48 -27.73 13.21
CA PRO A 644 -13.58 -26.57 13.11
C PRO A 644 -13.92 -25.48 14.14
N ALA A 645 -15.20 -25.18 14.35
CA ALA A 645 -15.61 -24.16 15.31
C ALA A 645 -15.41 -24.59 16.77
N GLN A 646 -15.60 -25.88 17.05
CA GLN A 646 -15.32 -26.47 18.36
C GLN A 646 -13.83 -26.40 18.70
N PHE A 647 -12.97 -26.68 17.72
CA PHE A 647 -11.53 -26.55 17.87
C PHE A 647 -11.10 -25.07 18.01
N ASP A 648 -11.62 -24.18 17.18
CA ASP A 648 -11.36 -22.73 17.26
C ASP A 648 -11.71 -22.17 18.65
N PHE A 649 -12.83 -22.61 19.24
CA PHE A 649 -13.21 -22.18 20.59
C PHE A 649 -12.22 -22.65 21.65
N TYR A 650 -11.77 -23.91 21.58
CA TYR A 650 -10.75 -24.43 22.49
C TYR A 650 -9.43 -23.67 22.34
N ASP A 651 -8.96 -23.45 21.12
CA ASP A 651 -7.72 -22.72 20.89
C ASP A 651 -7.81 -21.30 21.47
N PHE A 652 -8.91 -20.59 21.19
CA PHE A 652 -9.17 -19.29 21.78
C PHE A 652 -9.18 -19.32 23.31
N ALA A 653 -9.91 -20.26 23.92
CA ALA A 653 -10.06 -20.36 25.37
C ALA A 653 -8.75 -20.68 26.08
N ARG A 654 -7.96 -21.60 25.53
CA ARG A 654 -6.64 -21.94 26.04
C ARG A 654 -5.72 -20.72 26.00
N THR A 655 -5.64 -20.05 24.86
CA THR A 655 -4.82 -18.84 24.70
C THR A 655 -5.28 -17.70 25.61
N HIS A 656 -6.59 -17.54 25.82
CA HIS A 656 -7.12 -16.55 26.75
C HIS A 656 -6.76 -16.86 28.21
N ALA A 657 -6.78 -18.14 28.60
CA ALA A 657 -6.40 -18.60 29.93
C ALA A 657 -4.93 -18.34 30.29
N GLU A 658 -4.04 -18.38 29.30
CA GLU A 658 -2.61 -18.10 29.50
C GLU A 658 -2.34 -16.63 29.87
N ARG A 659 -3.22 -15.71 29.47
CA ARG A 659 -2.99 -14.26 29.57
C ARG A 659 -3.95 -13.51 30.48
N HIS A 660 -5.16 -14.04 30.64
CA HIS A 660 -6.25 -13.32 31.28
C HIS A 660 -6.98 -14.20 32.30
N SER A 661 -7.91 -15.05 31.84
CA SER A 661 -8.78 -15.84 32.69
C SER A 661 -9.14 -17.17 32.05
N ASN A 662 -9.43 -18.19 32.86
CA ASN A 662 -9.83 -19.52 32.40
C ASN A 662 -11.35 -19.74 32.39
N GLU A 663 -12.15 -18.67 32.42
CA GLU A 663 -13.60 -18.69 32.68
C GLU A 663 -14.38 -19.67 31.78
N PHE A 664 -13.97 -19.81 30.52
CA PHE A 664 -14.64 -20.63 29.51
C PHE A 664 -13.78 -21.81 29.01
N LEU A 665 -12.64 -22.08 29.67
CA LEU A 665 -11.75 -23.17 29.25
C LEU A 665 -12.37 -24.55 29.43
N ASP A 666 -13.05 -24.80 30.55
CA ASP A 666 -13.71 -26.09 30.81
C ASP A 666 -14.82 -26.39 29.80
N GLU A 667 -15.59 -25.36 29.42
CA GLU A 667 -16.61 -25.49 28.37
C GLU A 667 -15.97 -25.79 27.01
N ALA A 668 -14.88 -25.12 26.69
CA ALA A 668 -14.18 -25.31 25.43
C ALA A 668 -13.46 -26.68 25.35
N LEU A 669 -13.03 -27.24 26.48
CA LEU A 669 -12.51 -28.61 26.56
C LEU A 669 -13.57 -29.66 26.22
N VAL A 670 -14.83 -29.45 26.62
CA VAL A 670 -15.95 -30.30 26.20
C VAL A 670 -16.15 -30.22 24.68
N CYS A 671 -16.08 -29.02 24.11
CA CYS A 671 -16.14 -28.82 22.66
C CYS A 671 -14.97 -29.53 21.94
N LEU A 672 -13.75 -29.47 22.50
CA LEU A 672 -12.58 -30.16 21.97
C LEU A 672 -12.80 -31.67 21.90
N GLU A 673 -13.38 -32.28 22.94
CA GLU A 673 -13.71 -33.71 22.93
C GLU A 673 -14.72 -34.06 21.82
N ASP A 674 -15.70 -33.21 21.56
CA ASP A 674 -16.64 -33.40 20.45
C ASP A 674 -15.97 -33.32 19.09
N ALA A 675 -15.02 -32.38 18.90
CA ALA A 675 -14.22 -32.31 17.68
C ALA A 675 -13.32 -33.55 17.50
N ILE A 676 -12.74 -34.07 18.58
CA ILE A 676 -11.97 -35.32 18.59
C ILE A 676 -12.83 -36.51 18.14
N ARG A 677 -14.06 -36.63 18.66
CA ARG A 677 -15.00 -37.70 18.27
C ARG A 677 -15.35 -37.65 16.79
N GLN A 678 -15.36 -36.45 16.19
CA GLN A 678 -15.57 -36.24 14.76
C GLN A 678 -14.33 -36.50 13.91
N GLY A 679 -13.19 -36.87 14.52
CA GLY A 679 -11.93 -37.14 13.83
C GLY A 679 -11.15 -35.91 13.44
N HIS A 680 -11.42 -34.74 14.02
CA HIS A 680 -10.72 -33.50 13.69
C HIS A 680 -9.24 -33.58 14.08
N ARG A 681 -8.35 -33.60 13.09
CA ARG A 681 -6.91 -33.84 13.28
C ARG A 681 -6.29 -32.93 14.34
N ASN A 682 -6.52 -31.63 14.22
CA ASN A 682 -5.93 -30.64 15.13
C ASN A 682 -6.50 -30.73 16.55
N ALA A 683 -7.77 -31.15 16.69
CA ALA A 683 -8.38 -31.36 17.99
C ALA A 683 -7.77 -32.57 18.70
N ILE A 684 -7.48 -33.65 17.96
CA ILE A 684 -6.79 -34.83 18.46
C ILE A 684 -5.39 -34.47 18.95
N ILE A 685 -4.63 -33.71 18.17
CA ILE A 685 -3.28 -33.26 18.54
C ILE A 685 -3.32 -32.43 19.82
N SER A 686 -4.16 -31.38 19.85
CA SER A 686 -4.25 -30.50 21.01
C SER A 686 -4.82 -31.19 22.25
N GLY A 687 -5.77 -32.11 22.07
CA GLY A 687 -6.31 -32.93 23.15
C GLY A 687 -5.27 -33.90 23.72
N ALA A 688 -4.46 -34.53 22.86
CA ALA A 688 -3.38 -35.40 23.30
C ALA A 688 -2.32 -34.62 24.09
N PHE A 689 -1.96 -33.43 23.62
CA PHE A 689 -1.05 -32.52 24.33
C PHE A 689 -1.62 -32.10 25.69
N HIS A 690 -2.88 -31.65 25.72
CA HIS A 690 -3.55 -31.25 26.97
C HIS A 690 -3.57 -32.41 27.97
N ALA A 691 -3.96 -33.60 27.52
CA ALA A 691 -4.01 -34.79 28.36
C ALA A 691 -2.62 -35.13 28.94
N ALA A 692 -1.56 -35.17 28.12
CA ALA A 692 -0.23 -35.55 28.58
C ALA A 692 0.41 -34.51 29.50
N PHE A 693 0.37 -33.24 29.10
CA PHE A 693 1.26 -32.22 29.66
C PHE A 693 0.56 -31.22 30.59
N ILE A 694 -0.78 -31.16 30.55
CA ILE A 694 -1.56 -30.27 31.41
C ILE A 694 -2.33 -31.08 32.45
N ALA A 695 -3.11 -32.08 32.02
CA ALA A 695 -3.93 -32.92 32.90
C ALA A 695 -3.17 -34.10 33.52
N HIS A 696 -2.00 -34.46 32.96
CA HIS A 696 -1.24 -35.68 33.30
C HIS A 696 -2.06 -36.98 33.18
N ASP A 697 -3.03 -37.01 32.26
CA ASP A 697 -3.76 -38.20 31.85
C ASP A 697 -3.03 -38.87 30.67
N TYR A 698 -1.96 -39.58 31.02
CA TYR A 698 -1.10 -40.25 30.04
C TYR A 698 -1.83 -41.35 29.27
N LYS A 699 -2.85 -42.00 29.84
CA LYS A 699 -3.60 -43.06 29.16
C LYS A 699 -4.43 -42.47 28.01
N THR A 700 -5.16 -41.39 28.28
CA THR A 700 -5.92 -40.67 27.25
C THR A 700 -4.98 -40.07 26.21
N ALA A 701 -3.86 -39.47 26.62
CA ALA A 701 -2.88 -38.92 25.69
C ALA A 701 -2.29 -39.97 24.76
N PHE A 702 -1.91 -41.14 25.29
CA PHE A 702 -1.37 -42.24 24.49
C PHE A 702 -2.37 -42.71 23.45
N PHE A 703 -3.64 -42.91 23.87
CA PHE A 703 -4.73 -43.27 22.97
C PHE A 703 -4.92 -42.23 21.85
N LEU A 704 -4.99 -40.94 22.18
CA LEU A 704 -5.22 -39.87 21.21
C LEU A 704 -4.09 -39.76 20.18
N TYR A 705 -2.82 -39.80 20.60
CA TYR A 705 -1.70 -39.84 19.66
C TYR A 705 -1.71 -41.11 18.80
N ALA A 706 -2.13 -42.26 19.34
CA ALA A 706 -2.26 -43.50 18.57
C ALA A 706 -3.39 -43.46 17.51
N LEU A 707 -4.35 -42.54 17.60
CA LEU A 707 -5.34 -42.31 16.53
C LEU A 707 -4.69 -41.82 15.23
N LEU A 708 -3.55 -41.14 15.34
CA LEU A 708 -2.84 -40.51 14.23
C LEU A 708 -1.86 -41.45 13.52
N ASP A 709 -1.75 -42.71 13.93
CA ASP A 709 -0.68 -43.64 13.51
C ASP A 709 -0.60 -43.86 11.99
N GLU A 710 -1.74 -43.80 11.29
CA GLU A 710 -1.81 -43.86 9.82
C GLU A 710 -1.81 -42.49 9.14
N ALA A 711 -2.41 -41.48 9.78
CA ALA A 711 -2.66 -40.17 9.17
C ALA A 711 -1.50 -39.17 9.36
N ALA A 712 -0.73 -39.29 10.43
CA ALA A 712 0.39 -38.42 10.81
C ALA A 712 1.39 -39.20 11.70
N PRO A 713 2.09 -40.21 11.15
CA PRO A 713 2.95 -41.12 11.93
C PRO A 713 4.06 -40.40 12.71
N GLU A 714 4.56 -39.29 12.17
CA GLU A 714 5.56 -38.43 12.83
C GLU A 714 5.02 -37.81 14.13
N ILE A 715 3.74 -37.42 14.15
CA ILE A 715 3.09 -36.88 15.35
C ILE A 715 2.66 -38.02 16.27
N ALA A 716 2.14 -39.11 15.72
CA ALA A 716 1.72 -40.28 16.49
C ALA A 716 2.85 -40.85 17.36
N GLY A 717 4.10 -40.73 16.90
CA GLY A 717 5.30 -41.15 17.65
C GLY A 717 5.47 -40.44 19.00
N GLN A 718 4.87 -39.26 19.21
CA GLN A 718 4.97 -38.52 20.48
C GLN A 718 4.41 -39.30 21.69
N ARG A 719 3.51 -40.27 21.47
CA ARG A 719 2.99 -41.15 22.55
C ARG A 719 4.09 -41.90 23.32
N TRP A 720 5.22 -42.14 22.68
CA TRP A 720 6.36 -42.83 23.29
C TRP A 720 7.18 -41.93 24.22
N SER A 721 7.00 -40.61 24.18
CA SER A 721 7.74 -39.65 25.02
C SER A 721 7.40 -39.73 26.51
N PHE A 722 6.23 -40.29 26.85
CA PHE A 722 5.74 -40.45 28.22
C PHE A 722 5.26 -41.89 28.50
N ALA A 723 5.61 -42.86 27.62
CA ALA A 723 5.18 -44.25 27.77
C ALA A 723 5.72 -44.92 29.05
N ASP A 724 6.79 -44.38 29.63
CA ASP A 724 7.34 -44.84 30.91
C ASP A 724 6.42 -44.54 32.11
N GLN A 725 5.44 -43.64 31.94
CA GLN A 725 4.41 -43.34 32.93
C GLN A 725 3.23 -44.34 32.91
N LEU A 726 3.20 -45.26 31.93
CA LEU A 726 2.13 -46.23 31.74
C LEU A 726 2.62 -47.66 31.96
N THR A 727 1.70 -48.53 32.39
CA THR A 727 1.95 -49.97 32.37
C THR A 727 1.76 -50.53 30.96
N GLN A 728 2.44 -51.65 30.66
CA GLN A 728 2.28 -52.32 29.35
C GLN A 728 0.81 -52.66 29.05
N ALA A 729 0.02 -53.03 30.07
CA ALA A 729 -1.40 -53.34 29.89
C ALA A 729 -2.22 -52.10 29.47
N GLU A 730 -1.90 -50.91 29.99
CA GLU A 730 -2.56 -49.66 29.59
C GLU A 730 -2.17 -49.23 28.18
N ILE A 731 -0.91 -49.45 27.80
CA ILE A 731 -0.43 -49.22 26.42
C ILE A 731 -1.17 -50.15 25.44
N ASP A 732 -1.22 -51.45 25.74
CA ASP A 732 -1.89 -52.44 24.89
C ASP A 732 -3.39 -52.13 24.75
N GLU A 733 -4.04 -51.69 25.83
CA GLU A 733 -5.44 -51.26 25.83
C GLU A 733 -5.67 -50.00 24.96
N ALA A 734 -4.80 -48.99 25.10
CA ALA A 734 -4.89 -47.75 24.33
C ALA A 734 -4.66 -47.98 22.82
N GLU A 735 -3.66 -48.79 22.44
CA GLU A 735 -3.41 -49.19 21.05
C GLU A 735 -4.59 -49.97 20.46
N ALA A 736 -5.14 -50.94 21.21
CA ALA A 736 -6.30 -51.71 20.77
C ALA A 736 -7.55 -50.82 20.58
N ALA A 737 -7.79 -49.88 21.50
CA ALA A 737 -8.88 -48.93 21.40
C ALA A 737 -8.69 -47.97 20.20
N ALA A 738 -7.47 -47.47 19.99
CA ALA A 738 -7.16 -46.59 18.87
C ALA A 738 -7.31 -47.31 17.52
N ALA A 739 -6.87 -48.57 17.43
CA ALA A 739 -7.06 -49.40 16.25
C ALA A 739 -8.56 -49.63 15.96
N ALA A 740 -9.36 -49.94 16.99
CA ALA A 740 -10.81 -50.09 16.83
C ALA A 740 -11.45 -48.79 16.34
N TRP A 741 -11.10 -47.65 16.93
CA TRP A 741 -11.61 -46.34 16.52
C TRP A 741 -11.31 -46.04 15.05
N ARG A 742 -10.09 -46.31 14.58
CA ARG A 742 -9.67 -46.12 13.17
C ARG A 742 -10.43 -47.00 12.18
N THR A 743 -11.05 -48.10 12.60
CA THR A 743 -11.87 -48.91 11.70
C THR A 743 -13.23 -48.29 11.39
N GLU A 744 -13.72 -47.43 12.28
CA GLU A 744 -15.07 -46.84 12.21
C GLU A 744 -15.05 -45.34 11.87
N ASN A 745 -13.90 -44.68 12.01
CA ASN A 745 -13.75 -43.24 11.88
C ASN A 745 -12.58 -42.87 10.97
N GLN A 746 -12.63 -41.66 10.42
CA GLN A 746 -11.55 -41.09 9.61
C GLN A 746 -11.00 -39.84 10.27
N ILE A 747 -9.68 -39.68 10.22
CA ILE A 747 -9.03 -38.42 10.54
C ILE A 747 -9.33 -37.44 9.40
N ARG A 748 -9.77 -36.25 9.76
CA ARG A 748 -10.17 -35.18 8.85
C ARG A 748 -9.44 -33.89 9.19
N ASP A 749 -9.02 -33.17 8.17
CA ASP A 749 -8.50 -31.81 8.32
C ASP A 749 -9.60 -30.75 8.14
N ASP A 750 -9.27 -29.49 8.40
CA ASP A 750 -10.21 -28.37 8.25
C ASP A 750 -10.76 -28.30 6.81
N HIS A 751 -9.95 -28.62 5.79
CA HIS A 751 -10.39 -28.63 4.40
C HIS A 751 -11.49 -29.67 4.14
N ASP A 752 -11.42 -30.87 4.75
CA ASP A 752 -12.49 -31.88 4.67
C ASP A 752 -13.81 -31.36 5.25
N PHE A 753 -13.75 -30.65 6.38
CA PHE A 753 -14.94 -30.06 7.01
C PHE A 753 -15.48 -28.88 6.19
N PHE A 754 -14.62 -27.99 5.68
CA PHE A 754 -15.00 -26.88 4.81
C PHE A 754 -15.61 -27.35 3.48
N ALA A 755 -15.12 -28.45 2.92
CA ALA A 755 -15.69 -29.04 1.71
C ALA A 755 -17.09 -29.65 1.96
N ALA A 756 -17.32 -30.17 3.17
CA ALA A 756 -18.57 -30.83 3.54
C ALA A 756 -19.67 -29.86 4.02
N VAL A 757 -19.31 -28.67 4.52
CA VAL A 757 -20.27 -27.72 5.06
C VAL A 757 -21.13 -27.09 3.95
N ASN A 758 -22.45 -27.09 4.17
CA ASN A 758 -23.41 -26.46 3.28
C ASN A 758 -23.66 -25.01 3.71
N SER A 759 -22.67 -24.15 3.50
CA SER A 759 -22.72 -22.73 3.81
C SER A 759 -22.31 -21.89 2.61
N PRO A 760 -22.99 -20.76 2.31
CA PRO A 760 -22.51 -19.81 1.31
C PRO A 760 -21.25 -19.06 1.75
N PHE A 761 -20.88 -19.16 3.03
CA PHE A 761 -19.68 -18.54 3.61
C PHE A 761 -18.49 -19.50 3.69
N ARG A 762 -18.62 -20.75 3.22
CA ARG A 762 -17.49 -21.69 3.25
C ARG A 762 -16.28 -21.13 2.48
N PRO A 763 -15.04 -21.38 2.96
CA PRO A 763 -13.83 -21.08 2.19
C PRO A 763 -13.94 -21.70 0.78
N VAL A 764 -13.73 -20.89 -0.26
CA VAL A 764 -13.87 -21.33 -1.66
C VAL A 764 -12.50 -21.81 -2.14
N LYS A 765 -12.46 -23.01 -2.72
CA LYS A 765 -11.30 -23.62 -3.41
C LYS A 765 -10.73 -22.83 -4.58
#